data_AF-A0ABD1RY48-F1
#
_entry.id   AF-A0ABD1RY48-F1
#
_cell.length_a   1.000
_cell.length_b   1.000
_cell.length_c   1.000
_cell.angle_alpha   90.00
_cell.angle_beta   90.00
_cell.angle_gamma   90.00
#
_symmetry.space_group_name_H-M   'P 1'
#
loop_
_entity.id
_entity.type
_entity.pdbx_description
1 polymer ?
#
loop_
_entity_poly.entity_id
_entity_poly.type
_entity_poly.pdbx_seq_one_letter_code
_entity_poly.pdbx_strand_id
1 'polypeptide(L)'
;MDTIQSFKGYGKVDPLEEQAFKRKTRKRLIILGISLIVLVLLIIGVVVGTLVRNNKSNEEVPSTPASSVAAIKSVCSVTRYQESCFTSLSSMDSSNGTDPEKIFQFSLKVVKDSLEKLSSFPDEWTNRTNDPRVKEALKVCKVVLDEAVEYLNDSISSMNVNDREKLISVPKIDDLKTWLSTTITDQETCLDALGEANATILEDVKLLMKNSTEYASNSLAIVTKLMGILGDLGLPIHRKLLGAPDSGFPGWFPAGDRRLLQEEQPKPDVTVAKDGGDVKTIKEAVAKIPKKSKTRFVIYIKAGEYVENVILDKSLWNVMIYGDGKTTTIISGSLNFIDGTPTFSTATFAAAGKGFIARDIGFKNTAGASKHQAVALRSGSDMSVFYRCLFDGFQDTLYAHSNRQFYRECDVSGTIDFIFGNSAVVFQKCNITPRQPLPNQFVTITAQGKKDPNQNSGISIQRCTMGPLDNLTAPTYLGRPWKDFSTTVIMETVIGGFLRPEGWISWVSNVDPPSSIFYAEYQNSGPGSGVANRVKWAGYKPTLTPAQASKYTVQSFIEGASWLPDANVSSVFIPIRFLNTTSVDPSMASDYSGTPVTLDTINPKVLNCEYAVRGEIVTLAQNLQQELKENPGSRTFDEILYCNIGNPQSLGQQPITFFREVLALCDHPAILDRAETQGLFSADSIERAFQILDQIPGRATGAYSHSQGIKGLRDTIASGIEARDGYPADSNDIFLTDGASPAVHMMMQLLIRSEKDGILCPIPQYPLYSASITLHGGTLVPYYLDEATGWGLEISELKNQLEAAKSKGISVRALAVINPGNPTGQVLSESNQREIVEFCKKEKLVLLADEVYQENIYVPDKQFHSFKKVSRTMGYGEKDISIVSFQSVSKGYYGECGKRGGYMEITGFSPEVREQIYKMASVNLCSNISGQILASLVMSPPKVGDESYESYFAEKDAILSSLARRAKTLEAALNSLEGVTCNRAEGAMYLFPRIELPKKAIEAAKAANTAPDGFYASRLLDATGIVVVPGSGFRQVPGTWHFRCTILPQEDRIPAIVTRLTEFHKGFMDEFRD
;
A
#
# COMPACT_ATOMS: atom_id res chain seq x y z
N MET A 1 50.58 43.24 -1.54
CA MET A 1 50.81 44.43 -2.38
C MET A 1 50.05 44.17 -3.67
N ASP A 2 48.96 44.83 -4.08
CA ASP A 2 48.16 46.00 -3.65
C ASP A 2 46.73 45.79 -4.25
N THR A 3 45.64 45.69 -3.47
CA THR A 3 44.61 46.71 -3.08
C THR A 3 43.86 47.51 -4.17
N ILE A 4 42.58 47.14 -4.42
CA ILE A 4 41.28 47.85 -4.20
C ILE A 4 40.92 49.20 -4.92
N GLN A 5 39.62 49.26 -5.36
CA GLN A 5 38.65 50.37 -5.65
C GLN A 5 38.61 51.02 -7.07
N SER A 6 37.51 51.47 -7.70
CA SER A 6 36.10 51.79 -7.33
C SER A 6 35.18 52.09 -8.57
N PHE A 7 33.87 51.84 -8.42
CA PHE A 7 32.61 52.37 -9.04
C PHE A 7 32.56 53.33 -10.27
N LYS A 8 31.59 53.03 -11.17
CA LYS A 8 30.66 53.93 -11.93
C LYS A 8 29.36 53.11 -12.13
N GLY A 9 28.11 53.51 -11.87
CA GLY A 9 27.43 54.82 -11.83
C GLY A 9 26.42 54.90 -12.99
N TYR A 10 25.23 54.29 -12.87
CA TYR A 10 24.19 54.25 -13.91
C TYR A 10 23.25 55.48 -13.89
N GLY A 11 22.86 55.89 -15.11
CA GLY A 11 22.25 57.17 -15.50
C GLY A 11 20.92 57.58 -14.85
N LYS A 12 20.77 58.91 -14.76
CA LYS A 12 19.54 59.67 -14.51
C LYS A 12 18.51 59.45 -15.65
N VAL A 13 17.24 59.33 -15.29
CA VAL A 13 16.10 59.24 -16.21
C VAL A 13 15.61 60.66 -16.59
N ASP A 14 15.23 60.85 -17.85
CA ASP A 14 14.79 62.10 -18.46
C ASP A 14 13.45 62.62 -17.87
N PRO A 15 13.39 63.87 -17.35
CA PRO A 15 12.17 64.45 -16.77
C PRO A 15 10.96 64.55 -17.72
N LEU A 16 11.17 64.53 -19.04
CA LEU A 16 10.09 64.64 -20.02
C LEU A 16 9.32 63.33 -20.21
N GLU A 17 9.98 62.17 -20.07
CA GLU A 17 9.34 60.85 -20.13
C GLU A 17 8.49 60.58 -18.88
N GLU A 18 8.93 61.05 -17.71
CA GLU A 18 8.20 60.88 -16.45
C GLU A 18 6.88 61.68 -16.43
N GLN A 19 6.85 62.87 -17.05
CA GLN A 19 5.61 63.65 -17.18
C GLN A 19 4.60 63.03 -18.17
N ALA A 20 5.09 62.41 -19.25
CA ALA A 20 4.23 61.70 -20.20
C ALA A 20 3.60 60.44 -19.56
N PHE A 21 4.37 59.70 -18.75
CA PHE A 21 3.89 58.56 -17.99
C PHE A 21 2.83 58.96 -16.96
N LYS A 22 3.07 60.02 -16.17
CA LYS A 22 2.10 60.53 -15.16
C LYS A 22 0.77 60.97 -15.76
N ARG A 23 0.75 61.54 -16.98
CA ARG A 23 -0.50 61.88 -17.69
C ARG A 23 -1.27 60.65 -18.16
N LYS A 24 -0.58 59.60 -18.63
CA LYS A 24 -1.20 58.34 -19.09
C LYS A 24 -1.77 57.53 -17.92
N THR A 25 -1.07 57.53 -16.77
CA THR A 25 -1.50 56.88 -15.53
C THR A 25 -2.70 57.59 -14.90
N ARG A 26 -2.75 58.93 -14.89
CA ARG A 26 -3.94 59.68 -14.43
C ARG A 26 -5.19 59.40 -15.27
N LYS A 27 -5.07 59.31 -16.61
CA LYS A 27 -6.21 58.93 -17.47
C LYS A 27 -6.70 57.50 -17.17
N ARG A 28 -5.79 56.54 -16.93
CA ARG A 28 -6.17 55.16 -16.56
C ARG A 28 -6.82 55.07 -15.17
N LEU A 29 -6.34 55.84 -14.20
CA LEU A 29 -6.93 55.91 -12.86
C LEU A 29 -8.32 56.57 -12.87
N ILE A 30 -8.54 57.58 -13.71
CA ILE A 30 -9.87 58.19 -13.89
C ILE A 30 -10.83 57.19 -14.56
N ILE A 31 -10.38 56.43 -15.56
CA ILE A 31 -11.20 55.39 -16.21
C ILE A 31 -11.55 54.28 -15.21
N LEU A 32 -10.57 53.80 -14.42
CA LEU A 32 -10.80 52.81 -13.37
C LEU A 32 -11.74 53.32 -12.28
N GLY A 33 -11.62 54.59 -11.89
CA GLY A 33 -12.55 55.22 -10.94
C GLY A 33 -13.98 55.33 -11.47
N ILE A 34 -14.16 55.73 -12.73
CA ILE A 34 -15.49 55.79 -13.38
C ILE A 34 -16.07 54.38 -13.53
N SER A 35 -15.26 53.39 -13.93
CA SER A 35 -15.69 51.99 -14.02
C SER A 35 -16.07 51.41 -12.66
N LEU A 36 -15.36 51.78 -11.59
CA LEU A 36 -15.69 51.37 -10.22
C LEU A 36 -16.98 52.02 -9.74
N ILE A 37 -17.22 53.30 -10.05
CA ILE A 37 -18.48 53.99 -9.72
C ILE A 37 -19.65 53.37 -10.48
N VAL A 38 -19.49 53.02 -11.76
CA VAL A 38 -20.53 52.33 -12.55
C VAL A 38 -20.79 50.93 -11.99
N LEU A 39 -19.75 50.20 -11.58
CA LEU A 39 -19.88 48.89 -10.95
C LEU A 39 -20.60 48.99 -9.60
N VAL A 40 -20.28 49.99 -8.77
CA VAL A 40 -20.94 50.23 -7.49
C VAL A 40 -22.39 50.67 -7.69
N LEU A 41 -22.70 51.49 -8.70
CA LEU A 41 -24.09 51.86 -9.04
C LEU A 41 -24.88 50.66 -9.59
N LEU A 42 -24.24 49.74 -10.33
CA LEU A 42 -24.84 48.48 -10.76
C LEU A 42 -25.10 47.55 -9.57
N ILE A 43 -24.15 47.44 -8.64
CA ILE A 43 -24.31 46.66 -7.40
C ILE A 43 -25.39 47.28 -6.53
N ILE A 44 -25.45 48.60 -6.38
CA ILE A 44 -26.54 49.29 -5.66
C ILE A 44 -27.87 49.08 -6.38
N GLY A 45 -27.92 49.13 -7.71
CA GLY A 45 -29.13 48.83 -8.49
C GLY A 45 -29.61 47.38 -8.32
N VAL A 46 -28.68 46.42 -8.23
CA VAL A 46 -28.97 45.00 -7.97
C VAL A 46 -29.41 44.81 -6.51
N VAL A 47 -28.74 45.45 -5.55
CA VAL A 47 -29.04 45.36 -4.11
C VAL A 47 -30.38 46.03 -3.77
N VAL A 48 -30.67 47.21 -4.34
CA VAL A 48 -31.96 47.89 -4.22
C VAL A 48 -33.05 47.13 -4.98
N GLY A 49 -32.73 46.56 -6.14
CA GLY A 49 -33.62 45.65 -6.87
C GLY A 49 -33.99 44.39 -6.07
N THR A 50 -33.05 43.84 -5.30
CA THR A 50 -33.29 42.69 -4.41
C THR A 50 -34.02 43.08 -3.12
N LEU A 51 -33.76 44.28 -2.56
CA LEU A 51 -34.42 44.76 -1.33
C LEU A 51 -35.86 45.22 -1.57
N VAL A 52 -36.17 45.80 -2.74
CA VAL A 52 -37.55 46.15 -3.12
C VAL A 52 -38.38 44.90 -3.46
N ARG A 53 -37.73 43.81 -3.89
CA ARG A 53 -38.39 42.52 -4.14
C ARG A 53 -38.70 41.74 -2.85
N ASN A 54 -38.06 42.09 -1.72
CA ASN A 54 -38.25 41.41 -0.44
C ASN A 54 -39.40 41.95 0.43
N ASN A 55 -40.16 42.94 -0.03
CA ASN A 55 -41.23 43.56 0.77
C ASN A 55 -42.64 43.49 0.16
N LYS A 56 -42.90 42.55 -0.76
CA LYS A 56 -44.27 42.21 -1.18
C LYS A 56 -44.51 40.70 -1.11
N SER A 57 -45.05 40.31 0.04
CA SER A 57 -46.13 39.34 0.25
C SER A 57 -46.21 38.10 -0.65
N ASN A 58 -46.07 36.93 0.00
CA ASN A 58 -46.80 35.68 -0.22
C ASN A 58 -47.19 35.33 -1.67
N GLU A 59 -46.38 34.52 -2.34
CA GLU A 59 -46.85 33.52 -3.32
C GLU A 59 -45.70 32.56 -3.70
N GLU A 60 -45.99 31.25 -3.75
CA GLU A 60 -45.07 30.17 -4.15
C GLU A 60 -44.62 30.31 -5.62
N VAL A 61 -43.30 30.28 -5.91
CA VAL A 61 -42.74 30.04 -7.26
C VAL A 61 -41.37 29.30 -7.16
N PRO A 62 -41.06 28.31 -8.02
CA PRO A 62 -40.22 27.14 -7.70
C PRO A 62 -38.72 27.24 -8.09
N SER A 63 -37.91 26.38 -7.46
CA SER A 63 -36.49 26.12 -7.78
C SER A 63 -36.31 25.41 -9.12
N THR A 64 -35.36 25.87 -9.96
CA THR A 64 -34.97 25.19 -11.21
C THR A 64 -34.02 24.01 -10.93
N PRO A 65 -34.30 22.77 -11.39
CA PRO A 65 -33.43 21.60 -11.19
C PRO A 65 -32.31 21.51 -12.24
N ALA A 66 -31.16 20.91 -11.88
CA ALA A 66 -30.19 20.43 -12.87
C ALA A 66 -30.84 19.38 -13.80
N SER A 67 -30.70 19.53 -15.12
CA SER A 67 -31.35 18.61 -16.07
C SER A 67 -30.63 17.27 -16.16
N SER A 68 -31.38 16.16 -16.22
CA SER A 68 -30.88 14.79 -16.41
C SER A 68 -29.95 14.65 -17.63
N VAL A 69 -30.20 15.43 -18.67
CA VAL A 69 -29.39 15.49 -19.90
C VAL A 69 -27.95 15.91 -19.62
N ALA A 70 -27.73 16.85 -18.69
CA ALA A 70 -26.38 17.33 -18.36
C ALA A 70 -25.57 16.26 -17.60
N ALA A 71 -26.21 15.53 -16.68
CA ALA A 71 -25.57 14.45 -15.93
C ALA A 71 -25.16 13.28 -16.84
N ILE A 72 -26.05 12.87 -17.76
CA ILE A 72 -25.75 11.82 -18.74
C ILE A 72 -24.58 12.23 -19.65
N LYS A 73 -24.54 13.48 -20.13
CA LYS A 73 -23.40 13.98 -20.93
C LYS A 73 -22.08 13.94 -20.16
N SER A 74 -22.11 14.29 -18.87
CA SER A 74 -20.93 14.22 -18.01
C SER A 74 -20.40 12.78 -17.89
N VAL A 75 -21.28 11.82 -17.58
CA VAL A 75 -20.91 10.39 -17.48
C VAL A 75 -20.42 9.84 -18.82
N CYS A 76 -21.04 10.21 -19.94
CA CYS A 76 -20.61 9.74 -21.24
C CYS A 76 -19.29 10.35 -21.72
N SER A 77 -18.87 11.51 -21.18
CA SER A 77 -17.62 12.18 -21.61
C SER A 77 -16.37 11.34 -21.38
N VAL A 78 -16.38 10.43 -20.40
CA VAL A 78 -15.25 9.54 -20.09
C VAL A 78 -15.21 8.26 -20.93
N THR A 79 -16.25 8.03 -21.75
CA THR A 79 -16.41 6.80 -22.53
C THR A 79 -15.77 6.89 -23.91
N ARG A 80 -15.40 5.74 -24.49
CA ARG A 80 -14.83 5.67 -25.85
C ARG A 80 -15.88 5.99 -26.91
N TYR A 81 -17.12 5.56 -26.71
CA TYR A 81 -18.22 5.71 -27.67
C TYR A 81 -19.27 6.68 -27.11
N GLN A 82 -18.91 7.96 -27.01
CA GLN A 82 -19.71 8.99 -26.34
C GLN A 82 -21.13 9.14 -26.91
N GLU A 83 -21.28 9.10 -28.23
CA GLU A 83 -22.59 9.22 -28.89
C GLU A 83 -23.47 7.99 -28.63
N SER A 84 -22.88 6.80 -28.69
CA SER A 84 -23.53 5.52 -28.37
C SER A 84 -23.93 5.46 -26.89
N CYS A 85 -23.08 5.95 -25.99
CA CYS A 85 -23.37 6.14 -24.57
C CYS A 85 -24.56 7.08 -24.37
N PHE A 86 -24.52 8.27 -24.97
CA PHE A 86 -25.56 9.27 -24.78
C PHE A 86 -26.91 8.77 -25.33
N THR A 87 -26.92 8.21 -26.54
CA THR A 87 -28.14 7.72 -27.20
C THR A 87 -28.80 6.61 -26.40
N SER A 88 -28.01 5.65 -25.91
CA SER A 88 -28.55 4.51 -25.15
C SER A 88 -29.09 4.92 -23.77
N LEU A 89 -28.44 5.86 -23.08
CA LEU A 89 -28.84 6.35 -21.77
C LEU A 89 -29.94 7.42 -21.82
N SER A 90 -30.17 8.07 -22.96
CA SER A 90 -31.20 9.11 -23.13
C SER A 90 -32.64 8.60 -22.98
N SER A 91 -32.84 7.28 -23.03
CA SER A 91 -34.14 6.64 -22.82
C SER A 91 -34.51 6.47 -21.32
N MET A 92 -33.61 6.84 -20.41
CA MET A 92 -33.79 6.75 -18.96
C MET A 92 -34.80 7.80 -18.45
N ASP A 93 -35.62 7.42 -17.45
CA ASP A 93 -36.57 8.36 -16.82
C ASP A 93 -35.84 9.56 -16.19
N SER A 94 -36.34 10.76 -16.50
CA SER A 94 -35.87 12.05 -16.00
C SER A 94 -35.73 12.13 -14.48
N SER A 95 -36.55 11.38 -13.72
CA SER A 95 -36.50 11.31 -12.25
C SER A 95 -35.26 10.60 -11.69
N ASN A 96 -34.66 9.70 -12.47
CA ASN A 96 -33.47 8.91 -12.09
C ASN A 96 -32.19 9.34 -12.82
N GLY A 97 -32.30 10.18 -13.85
CA GLY A 97 -31.20 10.58 -14.72
C GLY A 97 -30.24 11.64 -14.15
N THR A 98 -30.34 11.98 -12.86
CA THR A 98 -29.41 12.88 -12.16
C THR A 98 -28.44 12.16 -11.22
N ASP A 99 -28.67 10.87 -10.95
CA ASP A 99 -27.87 10.05 -10.04
C ASP A 99 -26.87 9.17 -10.81
N PRO A 100 -25.54 9.38 -10.67
CA PRO A 100 -24.51 8.60 -11.36
C PRO A 100 -24.59 7.10 -11.12
N GLU A 101 -25.05 6.67 -9.94
CA GLU A 101 -25.18 5.25 -9.60
C GLU A 101 -26.31 4.61 -10.41
N LYS A 102 -27.46 5.27 -10.47
CA LYS A 102 -28.60 4.81 -11.29
C LYS A 102 -28.28 4.87 -12.78
N ILE A 103 -27.51 5.88 -13.22
CA ILE A 103 -27.03 5.96 -14.61
C ILE A 103 -26.15 4.76 -14.95
N PHE A 104 -25.21 4.37 -14.06
CA PHE A 104 -24.37 3.19 -14.27
C PHE A 104 -25.18 1.89 -14.20
N GLN A 105 -26.10 1.73 -13.24
CA GLN A 105 -27.00 0.58 -13.20
C GLN A 105 -27.83 0.45 -14.48
N PHE A 106 -28.31 1.57 -15.02
CA PHE A 106 -29.03 1.59 -16.29
C PHE A 106 -28.10 1.26 -17.47
N SER A 107 -26.84 1.72 -17.46
CA SER A 107 -25.86 1.35 -18.49
C SER A 107 -25.64 -0.16 -18.53
N LEU A 108 -25.54 -0.83 -17.39
CA LEU A 108 -25.44 -2.30 -17.30
C LEU A 108 -26.67 -3.01 -17.90
N LYS A 109 -27.88 -2.51 -17.61
CA LYS A 109 -29.13 -3.03 -18.18
C LYS A 109 -29.15 -2.90 -19.70
N VAL A 110 -28.72 -1.76 -20.23
CA VAL A 110 -28.60 -1.54 -21.68
C VAL A 110 -27.67 -2.58 -22.34
N VAL A 111 -26.52 -2.89 -21.73
CA VAL A 111 -25.62 -3.95 -22.24
C VAL A 111 -26.34 -5.30 -22.24
N LYS A 112 -26.98 -5.63 -21.11
CA LYS A 112 -27.68 -6.90 -20.91
C LYS A 112 -28.78 -7.08 -21.95
N ASP A 113 -29.67 -6.10 -22.11
CA ASP A 113 -30.79 -6.15 -23.07
C ASP A 113 -30.29 -6.29 -24.51
N SER A 114 -29.12 -5.71 -24.83
CA SER A 114 -28.50 -5.87 -26.14
C SER A 114 -27.91 -7.27 -26.34
N LEU A 115 -27.29 -7.86 -25.31
CA LEU A 115 -26.70 -9.21 -25.38
C LEU A 115 -27.75 -10.33 -25.32
N GLU A 116 -28.83 -10.17 -24.55
CA GLU A 116 -29.93 -11.15 -24.51
C GLU A 116 -30.63 -11.28 -25.87
N LYS A 117 -30.67 -10.21 -26.66
CA LYS A 117 -31.15 -10.28 -28.06
C LYS A 117 -30.19 -11.06 -28.98
N LEU A 118 -28.92 -11.15 -28.60
CA LEU A 118 -27.87 -11.84 -29.36
C LEU A 118 -27.65 -13.28 -28.89
N SER A 119 -28.09 -13.67 -27.70
CA SER A 119 -27.86 -15.03 -27.18
C SER A 119 -28.65 -16.11 -27.92
N SER A 120 -29.76 -15.77 -28.59
CA SER A 120 -30.51 -16.69 -29.45
C SER A 120 -29.93 -16.83 -30.87
N PHE A 121 -29.11 -15.86 -31.31
CA PHE A 121 -28.54 -15.84 -32.66
C PHE A 121 -27.75 -17.11 -33.02
N PRO A 122 -26.86 -17.65 -32.16
CA PRO A 122 -26.08 -18.81 -32.52
C PRO A 122 -26.92 -20.03 -32.91
N ASP A 123 -28.04 -20.26 -32.22
CA ASP A 123 -28.95 -21.39 -32.52
C ASP A 123 -29.66 -21.19 -33.86
N GLU A 124 -30.14 -19.99 -34.14
CA GLU A 124 -30.83 -19.67 -35.40
C GLU A 124 -29.91 -19.89 -36.61
N TRP A 125 -28.65 -19.50 -36.50
CA TRP A 125 -27.70 -19.56 -37.61
C TRP A 125 -27.04 -20.94 -37.75
N THR A 126 -26.93 -21.70 -36.66
CA THR A 126 -26.50 -23.11 -36.71
C THR A 126 -27.42 -23.94 -37.60
N ASN A 127 -28.72 -23.60 -37.65
CA ASN A 127 -29.71 -24.26 -38.51
C ASN A 127 -29.67 -23.80 -39.97
N ARG A 128 -29.01 -22.66 -40.27
CA ARG A 128 -28.94 -22.07 -41.62
C ARG A 128 -27.68 -22.42 -42.39
N THR A 129 -26.62 -22.84 -41.70
CA THR A 129 -25.37 -23.27 -42.32
C THR A 129 -25.29 -24.80 -42.37
N ASN A 130 -24.66 -25.34 -43.41
CA ASN A 130 -24.28 -26.75 -43.49
C ASN A 130 -22.79 -26.98 -43.26
N ASP A 131 -22.00 -25.92 -43.10
CA ASP A 131 -20.56 -26.01 -42.84
C ASP A 131 -20.32 -26.50 -41.40
N PRO A 132 -19.71 -27.69 -41.20
CA PRO A 132 -19.45 -28.22 -39.87
C PRO A 132 -18.54 -27.32 -39.01
N ARG A 133 -17.54 -26.64 -39.60
CA ARG A 133 -16.62 -25.77 -38.85
C ARG A 133 -17.33 -24.52 -38.37
N VAL A 134 -18.20 -23.95 -39.20
CA VAL A 134 -19.03 -22.81 -38.81
C VAL A 134 -20.02 -23.20 -37.71
N LYS A 135 -20.58 -24.42 -37.74
CA LYS A 135 -21.43 -24.92 -36.65
C LYS A 135 -20.68 -25.04 -35.33
N GLU A 136 -19.46 -25.57 -35.34
CA GLU A 136 -18.64 -25.64 -34.12
C GLU A 136 -18.26 -24.24 -33.60
N ALA A 137 -17.94 -23.29 -34.49
CA ALA A 137 -17.70 -21.90 -34.11
C ALA A 137 -18.95 -21.24 -33.49
N LEU A 138 -20.14 -21.49 -34.03
CA LEU A 138 -21.39 -20.99 -33.47
C LEU A 138 -21.69 -21.60 -32.09
N LYS A 139 -21.31 -22.86 -31.83
CA LYS A 139 -21.38 -23.43 -30.47
C LYS A 139 -20.46 -22.70 -29.50
N VAL A 140 -19.25 -22.34 -29.92
CA VAL A 140 -18.36 -21.49 -29.11
C VAL A 140 -19.02 -20.16 -28.81
N CYS A 141 -19.57 -19.49 -29.84
CA CYS A 141 -20.32 -18.24 -29.67
C CYS A 141 -21.44 -18.35 -28.64
N LYS A 142 -22.24 -19.42 -28.70
CA LYS A 142 -23.31 -19.65 -27.72
C LYS A 142 -22.77 -19.71 -26.29
N VAL A 143 -21.73 -20.51 -26.06
CA VAL A 143 -21.14 -20.69 -24.72
C VAL A 143 -20.65 -19.35 -24.16
N VAL A 144 -19.86 -18.61 -24.94
CA VAL A 144 -19.24 -17.36 -24.45
C VAL A 144 -20.26 -16.22 -24.33
N LEU A 145 -21.27 -16.14 -25.20
CA LEU A 145 -22.34 -15.14 -25.06
C LEU A 145 -23.24 -15.43 -23.85
N ASP A 146 -23.55 -16.70 -23.57
CA ASP A 146 -24.28 -17.10 -22.37
C ASP A 146 -23.46 -16.82 -21.08
N GLU A 147 -22.13 -16.96 -21.13
CA GLU A 147 -21.22 -16.54 -20.05
C GLU A 147 -21.23 -15.02 -19.87
N ALA A 148 -21.12 -14.26 -20.95
CA ALA A 148 -21.15 -12.80 -20.93
C ALA A 148 -22.44 -12.23 -20.30
N VAL A 149 -23.60 -12.82 -20.61
CA VAL A 149 -24.90 -12.44 -20.02
C VAL A 149 -24.93 -12.75 -18.52
N GLU A 150 -24.36 -13.88 -18.08
CA GLU A 150 -24.29 -14.20 -16.66
C GLU A 150 -23.37 -13.25 -15.87
N TYR A 151 -22.19 -12.91 -16.40
CA TYR A 151 -21.31 -11.92 -15.77
C TYR A 151 -21.97 -10.53 -15.64
N LEU A 152 -22.82 -10.15 -16.60
CA LEU A 152 -23.63 -8.94 -16.49
C LEU A 152 -24.73 -9.07 -15.43
N ASN A 153 -25.38 -10.22 -15.32
CA ASN A 153 -26.35 -10.47 -14.26
C ASN A 153 -25.69 -10.40 -12.88
N ASP A 154 -24.51 -11.00 -12.71
CA ASP A 154 -23.73 -10.92 -11.47
C ASP A 154 -23.32 -9.46 -11.18
N SER A 155 -22.93 -8.70 -12.20
CA SER A 155 -22.64 -7.26 -12.08
C SER A 155 -23.86 -6.46 -11.60
N ILE A 156 -25.04 -6.72 -12.18
CA ILE A 156 -26.30 -6.06 -11.79
C ILE A 156 -26.73 -6.49 -10.39
N SER A 157 -26.63 -7.78 -10.05
CA SER A 157 -26.97 -8.29 -8.72
C SER A 157 -26.05 -7.72 -7.64
N SER A 158 -24.76 -7.55 -7.93
CA SER A 158 -23.81 -6.90 -7.02
C SER A 158 -24.16 -5.43 -6.72
N MET A 159 -24.99 -4.79 -7.56
CA MET A 159 -25.47 -3.43 -7.36
C MET A 159 -26.79 -3.35 -6.56
N ASN A 160 -27.53 -4.45 -6.39
CA ASN A 160 -28.80 -4.49 -5.68
C ASN A 160 -28.62 -4.98 -4.23
N VAL A 161 -28.28 -4.09 -3.28
CA VAL A 161 -28.19 -4.43 -1.85
C VAL A 161 -28.87 -3.35 -0.99
N ASN A 162 -29.62 -3.80 0.03
CA ASN A 162 -30.49 -3.07 0.97
C ASN A 162 -30.06 -1.64 1.36
N ASP A 163 -31.05 -0.78 1.66
CA ASP A 163 -30.99 0.65 2.09
C ASP A 163 -30.06 1.00 3.27
N ARG A 164 -29.27 0.05 3.79
CA ARG A 164 -28.30 0.22 4.89
C ARG A 164 -26.84 -0.01 4.50
N GLU A 165 -26.51 -0.47 3.29
CA GLU A 165 -25.13 -0.52 2.79
C GLU A 165 -24.87 0.56 1.72
N LYS A 166 -24.01 1.55 2.00
CA LYS A 166 -23.56 2.50 0.96
C LYS A 166 -22.67 1.78 -0.07
N LEU A 167 -23.04 1.83 -1.34
CA LEU A 167 -22.69 0.88 -2.41
C LEU A 167 -21.23 0.90 -2.93
N ILE A 168 -20.27 1.65 -2.36
CA ILE A 168 -19.00 1.91 -3.06
C ILE A 168 -17.80 1.54 -2.19
N SER A 169 -17.50 0.24 -2.18
CA SER A 169 -16.21 -0.27 -1.71
C SER A 169 -15.33 -0.58 -2.92
N VAL A 170 -14.02 -0.30 -2.81
CA VAL A 170 -13.03 -0.56 -3.86
C VAL A 170 -13.09 -2.01 -4.40
N PRO A 171 -13.23 -3.06 -3.57
CA PRO A 171 -13.31 -4.45 -4.06
C PRO A 171 -14.50 -4.70 -5.00
N LYS A 172 -15.69 -4.16 -4.70
CA LYS A 172 -16.86 -4.30 -5.58
C LYS A 172 -16.64 -3.65 -6.94
N ILE A 173 -15.96 -2.50 -6.99
CA ILE A 173 -15.62 -1.84 -8.27
C ILE A 173 -14.68 -2.72 -9.10
N ASP A 174 -13.71 -3.37 -8.47
CA ASP A 174 -12.71 -4.16 -9.18
C ASP A 174 -13.28 -5.50 -9.70
N ASP A 175 -14.23 -6.11 -8.97
CA ASP A 175 -15.04 -7.23 -9.48
C ASP A 175 -15.86 -6.82 -10.72
N LEU A 176 -16.56 -5.67 -10.65
CA LEU A 176 -17.33 -5.14 -11.79
C LEU A 176 -16.47 -4.87 -13.02
N LYS A 177 -15.26 -4.31 -12.83
CA LYS A 177 -14.30 -4.10 -13.92
C LYS A 177 -13.88 -5.43 -14.54
N THR A 178 -13.59 -6.43 -13.73
CA THR A 178 -13.17 -7.76 -14.19
C THR A 178 -14.27 -8.43 -15.02
N TRP A 179 -15.49 -8.46 -14.51
CA TRP A 179 -16.62 -9.09 -15.19
C TRP A 179 -17.00 -8.38 -16.49
N LEU A 180 -17.02 -7.03 -16.51
CA LEU A 180 -17.22 -6.26 -17.74
C LEU A 180 -16.07 -6.44 -18.75
N SER A 181 -14.84 -6.57 -18.26
CA SER A 181 -13.69 -6.88 -19.12
C SER A 181 -13.86 -8.25 -19.78
N THR A 182 -14.37 -9.24 -19.04
CA THR A 182 -14.68 -10.58 -19.53
C THR A 182 -15.84 -10.58 -20.51
N THR A 183 -16.92 -9.81 -20.28
CA THR A 183 -18.03 -9.63 -21.23
C THR A 183 -17.54 -9.16 -22.61
N ILE A 184 -16.52 -8.31 -22.68
CA ILE A 184 -15.90 -7.89 -23.94
C ILE A 184 -15.06 -9.04 -24.53
N THR A 185 -14.25 -9.71 -23.70
CA THR A 185 -13.43 -10.87 -24.12
C THR A 185 -14.27 -12.01 -24.73
N ASP A 186 -15.43 -12.30 -24.15
CA ASP A 186 -16.32 -13.37 -24.60
C ASP A 186 -16.95 -13.05 -25.96
N GLN A 187 -17.39 -11.81 -26.14
CA GLN A 187 -17.86 -11.31 -27.44
C GLN A 187 -16.78 -11.43 -28.52
N GLU A 188 -15.54 -11.06 -28.21
CA GLU A 188 -14.40 -11.22 -29.12
C GLU A 188 -14.07 -12.69 -29.40
N THR A 189 -14.19 -13.56 -28.39
CA THR A 189 -13.94 -15.00 -28.56
C THR A 189 -14.93 -15.63 -29.55
N CYS A 190 -16.18 -15.19 -29.56
CA CYS A 190 -17.16 -15.58 -30.59
C CYS A 190 -16.70 -15.16 -31.98
N LEU A 191 -16.29 -13.89 -32.15
CA LEU A 191 -15.82 -13.37 -33.43
C LEU A 191 -14.54 -14.08 -33.91
N ASP A 192 -13.62 -14.38 -33.00
CA ASP A 192 -12.40 -15.11 -33.29
C ASP A 192 -12.69 -16.53 -33.76
N ALA A 193 -13.61 -17.25 -33.10
CA ALA A 193 -14.02 -18.60 -33.52
C ALA A 193 -14.67 -18.60 -34.93
N LEU A 194 -15.50 -17.60 -35.24
CA LEU A 194 -16.09 -17.43 -36.57
C LEU A 194 -15.02 -17.06 -37.63
N GLY A 195 -14.04 -16.25 -37.25
CA GLY A 195 -12.90 -15.90 -38.08
C GLY A 195 -12.00 -17.10 -38.40
N GLU A 196 -11.69 -17.92 -37.40
CA GLU A 196 -10.96 -19.18 -37.56
C GLU A 196 -11.68 -20.15 -38.51
N ALA A 197 -13.01 -20.16 -38.48
CA ALA A 197 -13.84 -20.95 -39.37
C ALA A 197 -14.02 -20.34 -40.77
N ASN A 198 -13.47 -19.15 -41.05
CA ASN A 198 -13.72 -18.37 -42.27
C ASN A 198 -15.22 -18.19 -42.58
N ALA A 199 -16.03 -17.98 -41.54
CA ALA A 199 -17.48 -17.89 -41.69
C ALA A 199 -17.87 -16.64 -42.49
N THR A 200 -18.68 -16.82 -43.53
CA THR A 200 -19.16 -15.70 -44.38
C THR A 200 -20.01 -14.69 -43.63
N ILE A 201 -20.60 -15.11 -42.51
CA ILE A 201 -21.47 -14.31 -41.64
C ILE A 201 -20.68 -13.40 -40.69
N LEU A 202 -19.36 -13.49 -40.63
CA LEU A 202 -18.54 -12.79 -39.62
C LEU A 202 -18.80 -11.27 -39.59
N GLU A 203 -18.88 -10.62 -40.75
CA GLU A 203 -19.12 -9.17 -40.80
C GLU A 203 -20.55 -8.81 -40.37
N ASP A 204 -21.54 -9.63 -40.71
CA ASP A 204 -22.92 -9.46 -40.23
C ASP A 204 -22.98 -9.59 -38.71
N VAL A 205 -22.26 -10.57 -38.15
CA VAL A 205 -22.17 -10.78 -36.70
C VAL A 205 -21.46 -9.62 -36.00
N LYS A 206 -20.37 -9.09 -36.57
CA LYS A 206 -19.73 -7.87 -36.04
C LYS A 206 -20.69 -6.69 -36.01
N LEU A 207 -21.52 -6.54 -37.06
CA LEU A 207 -22.53 -5.48 -37.11
C LEU A 207 -23.63 -5.68 -36.06
N LEU A 208 -24.10 -6.92 -35.89
CA LEU A 208 -25.10 -7.28 -34.87
C LEU A 208 -24.58 -7.05 -33.44
N MET A 209 -23.30 -7.39 -33.18
CA MET A 209 -22.65 -7.25 -31.88
C MET A 209 -22.08 -5.84 -31.62
N LYS A 210 -22.19 -4.92 -32.59
CA LYS A 210 -21.63 -3.57 -32.46
C LYS A 210 -22.16 -2.86 -31.23
N ASN A 211 -23.49 -2.82 -31.06
CA ASN A 211 -24.12 -2.13 -29.95
C ASN A 211 -23.75 -2.77 -28.61
N SER A 212 -23.80 -4.09 -28.47
CA SER A 212 -23.44 -4.76 -27.22
C SER A 212 -21.97 -4.54 -26.85
N THR A 213 -21.07 -4.51 -27.83
CA THR A 213 -19.64 -4.24 -27.61
C THR A 213 -19.39 -2.79 -27.18
N GLU A 214 -20.01 -1.82 -27.87
CA GLU A 214 -19.89 -0.40 -27.53
C GLU A 214 -20.51 -0.10 -26.15
N TYR A 215 -21.67 -0.67 -25.83
CA TYR A 215 -22.32 -0.48 -24.53
C TYR A 215 -21.52 -1.13 -23.39
N ALA A 216 -20.93 -2.30 -23.61
CA ALA A 216 -20.02 -2.93 -22.64
C ALA A 216 -18.77 -2.07 -22.40
N SER A 217 -18.14 -1.56 -23.47
CA SER A 217 -17.00 -0.64 -23.38
C SER A 217 -17.34 0.65 -22.63
N ASN A 218 -18.51 1.23 -22.91
CA ASN A 218 -18.98 2.42 -22.20
C ASN A 218 -19.22 2.15 -20.71
N SER A 219 -19.89 1.05 -20.36
CA SER A 219 -20.11 0.68 -18.95
C SER A 219 -18.79 0.43 -18.22
N LEU A 220 -17.81 -0.23 -18.88
CA LEU A 220 -16.48 -0.46 -18.33
C LEU A 220 -15.71 0.86 -18.09
N ALA A 221 -15.80 1.82 -19.01
CA ALA A 221 -15.21 3.14 -18.82
C ALA A 221 -15.87 3.92 -17.67
N ILE A 222 -17.20 3.86 -17.57
CA ILE A 222 -17.97 4.50 -16.50
C ILE A 222 -17.52 3.96 -15.13
N VAL A 223 -17.51 2.63 -14.92
CA VAL A 223 -17.12 2.05 -13.62
C VAL A 223 -15.65 2.34 -13.28
N THR A 224 -14.77 2.39 -14.28
CA THR A 224 -13.35 2.68 -14.09
C THR A 224 -13.10 4.11 -13.63
N LYS A 225 -13.94 5.05 -14.09
CA LYS A 225 -13.83 6.49 -13.79
C LYS A 225 -14.85 6.97 -12.76
N LEU A 226 -15.74 6.10 -12.28
CA LEU A 226 -16.84 6.41 -11.38
C LEU A 226 -16.38 7.12 -10.10
N MET A 227 -15.25 6.70 -9.52
CA MET A 227 -14.68 7.36 -8.33
C MET A 227 -14.21 8.81 -8.60
N GLY A 228 -13.77 9.11 -9.82
CA GLY A 228 -13.45 10.50 -10.22
C GLY A 228 -14.71 11.33 -10.38
N ILE A 229 -15.72 10.78 -11.07
CA ILE A 229 -17.02 11.42 -11.30
C ILE A 229 -17.77 11.73 -9.99
N LEU A 230 -17.74 10.81 -9.02
CA LEU A 230 -18.34 11.02 -7.69
C LEU A 230 -17.62 12.11 -6.89
N GLY A 231 -16.31 12.26 -7.09
CA GLY A 231 -15.51 13.34 -6.50
C GLY A 231 -15.84 14.69 -7.12
N ASP A 232 -15.99 14.74 -8.45
CA ASP A 232 -16.35 15.95 -9.20
C ASP A 232 -17.78 16.45 -8.90
N LEU A 233 -18.68 15.55 -8.47
CA LEU A 233 -20.06 15.86 -8.07
C LEU A 233 -20.26 16.15 -6.57
N GLY A 234 -19.17 16.18 -5.79
CA GLY A 234 -19.22 16.54 -4.36
C GLY A 234 -19.91 15.51 -3.44
N LEU A 235 -20.04 14.25 -3.88
CA LEU A 235 -20.60 13.17 -3.07
C LEU A 235 -19.52 12.47 -2.23
N PRO A 236 -19.78 12.14 -0.95
CA PRO A 236 -18.76 11.64 -0.03
C PRO A 236 -18.23 10.25 -0.45
N ILE A 237 -16.92 10.17 -0.73
CA ILE A 237 -16.22 8.94 -1.10
C ILE A 237 -15.63 8.28 0.15
N HIS A 238 -16.16 7.12 0.55
CA HIS A 238 -15.57 6.30 1.61
C HIS A 238 -14.42 5.44 1.05
N ARG A 239 -13.18 5.95 1.11
CA ARG A 239 -12.00 5.10 0.91
C ARG A 239 -11.74 4.27 2.17
N LYS A 240 -11.98 2.97 2.10
CA LYS A 240 -11.50 2.01 3.11
C LYS A 240 -9.99 1.89 2.93
N LEU A 241 -9.21 2.37 3.91
CA LEU A 241 -7.76 2.22 3.96
C LEU A 241 -7.44 0.72 4.07
N LEU A 242 -6.72 0.15 3.09
CA LEU A 242 -6.14 -1.19 3.23
C LEU A 242 -5.05 -1.12 4.31
N GLY A 243 -5.39 -1.58 5.51
CA GLY A 243 -4.44 -1.75 6.60
C GLY A 243 -3.39 -2.80 6.25
N ALA A 244 -2.16 -2.57 6.69
CA ALA A 244 -1.14 -3.62 6.72
C ALA A 244 -1.64 -4.79 7.60
N PRO A 245 -1.51 -6.06 7.20
CA PRO A 245 -1.78 -7.17 8.09
C PRO A 245 -0.61 -7.33 9.07
N ASP A 246 -0.88 -7.08 10.35
CA ASP A 246 -0.10 -7.63 11.45
C ASP A 246 -0.35 -9.15 11.52
N SER A 247 0.74 -9.90 11.74
CA SER A 247 0.85 -11.32 12.09
C SER A 247 -0.42 -12.18 12.18
N GLY A 248 -0.47 -13.24 11.37
CA GLY A 248 -1.42 -14.35 11.50
C GLY A 248 -2.60 -14.22 10.53
N PHE A 249 -2.78 -15.25 9.69
CA PHE A 249 -3.91 -15.45 8.78
C PHE A 249 -5.23 -14.78 9.20
N PRO A 250 -5.77 -13.84 8.39
CA PRO A 250 -7.15 -13.38 8.55
C PRO A 250 -8.04 -13.61 7.32
N GLY A 251 -9.16 -14.31 7.52
CA GLY A 251 -10.51 -13.78 7.24
C GLY A 251 -11.26 -14.11 5.95
N TRP A 252 -10.64 -14.16 4.76
CA TRP A 252 -11.46 -14.11 3.52
C TRP A 252 -11.02 -15.05 2.37
N PHE A 253 -9.94 -15.81 2.56
CA PHE A 253 -9.79 -17.11 1.89
C PHE A 253 -10.21 -18.15 2.92
N PRO A 254 -11.12 -19.10 2.62
CA PRO A 254 -11.50 -20.11 3.60
C PRO A 254 -10.23 -20.73 4.17
N ALA A 255 -10.06 -20.74 5.51
CA ALA A 255 -8.89 -21.33 6.15
C ALA A 255 -8.62 -22.76 5.65
N GLY A 256 -9.69 -23.45 5.23
CA GLY A 256 -9.66 -24.68 4.45
C GLY A 256 -8.75 -24.59 3.22
N ASP A 257 -8.97 -23.69 2.28
CA ASP A 257 -8.25 -23.70 0.98
C ASP A 257 -6.75 -23.39 1.09
N ARG A 258 -6.35 -22.52 2.02
CA ARG A 258 -4.93 -22.24 2.27
C ARG A 258 -4.27 -23.39 3.06
N ARG A 259 -5.02 -24.05 3.96
CA ARG A 259 -4.63 -25.34 4.53
C ARG A 259 -4.51 -26.40 3.43
N LEU A 260 -5.44 -26.53 2.49
CA LEU A 260 -5.37 -27.50 1.39
C LEU A 260 -4.17 -27.24 0.46
N LEU A 261 -3.75 -25.99 0.24
CA LEU A 261 -2.54 -25.69 -0.55
C LEU A 261 -1.24 -26.00 0.21
N GLN A 262 -1.23 -25.88 1.54
CA GLN A 262 -0.08 -26.11 2.43
C GLN A 262 0.00 -27.55 2.98
N GLU A 263 -1.12 -28.26 3.01
CA GLU A 263 -1.26 -29.64 3.49
C GLU A 263 -0.73 -30.59 2.42
N GLU A 264 0.16 -31.49 2.83
CA GLU A 264 0.79 -32.45 1.91
C GLU A 264 -0.27 -33.34 1.24
N GLN A 265 -1.31 -33.74 1.97
CA GLN A 265 -2.43 -34.55 1.46
C GLN A 265 -3.80 -34.01 1.90
N PRO A 266 -4.40 -33.12 1.10
CA PRO A 266 -5.75 -32.59 1.31
C PRO A 266 -6.80 -33.71 1.34
N LYS A 267 -7.74 -33.71 2.30
CA LYS A 267 -8.82 -34.71 2.33
C LYS A 267 -9.69 -34.60 1.06
N PRO A 268 -9.79 -35.64 0.21
CA PRO A 268 -10.61 -35.59 -0.99
C PRO A 268 -12.08 -35.89 -0.69
N ASP A 269 -12.98 -35.26 -1.46
CA ASP A 269 -14.38 -35.63 -1.57
C ASP A 269 -14.57 -36.80 -2.56
N VAL A 270 -13.71 -36.86 -3.59
CA VAL A 270 -13.68 -37.94 -4.59
C VAL A 270 -12.23 -38.25 -4.96
N THR A 271 -11.88 -39.54 -4.94
CA THR A 271 -10.61 -40.07 -5.43
C THR A 271 -10.79 -40.72 -6.80
N VAL A 272 -10.02 -40.27 -7.79
CA VAL A 272 -9.95 -40.83 -9.14
C VAL A 272 -8.74 -41.74 -9.24
N ALA A 273 -8.95 -43.02 -9.54
CA ALA A 273 -7.87 -43.97 -9.80
C ALA A 273 -8.29 -45.08 -10.76
N LYS A 274 -7.41 -45.46 -11.68
CA LYS A 274 -7.69 -46.54 -12.65
C LYS A 274 -7.80 -47.91 -11.98
N ASP A 275 -7.17 -48.10 -10.83
CA ASP A 275 -6.93 -49.37 -10.15
C ASP A 275 -7.58 -49.50 -8.76
N GLY A 276 -8.50 -48.60 -8.38
CA GLY A 276 -9.29 -48.75 -7.13
C GLY A 276 -9.62 -47.47 -6.37
N GLY A 277 -10.06 -46.40 -7.04
CA GLY A 277 -10.57 -45.16 -6.43
C GLY A 277 -12.11 -45.15 -6.32
N ASP A 278 -12.68 -44.04 -5.84
CA ASP A 278 -14.14 -43.84 -5.78
C ASP A 278 -14.78 -43.79 -7.18
N VAL A 279 -14.00 -43.38 -8.19
CA VAL A 279 -14.36 -43.36 -9.61
C VAL A 279 -13.13 -43.67 -10.49
N LYS A 280 -13.36 -44.07 -11.75
CA LYS A 280 -12.28 -44.46 -12.67
C LYS A 280 -11.84 -43.33 -13.61
N THR A 281 -12.74 -42.39 -13.88
CA THR A 281 -12.49 -41.29 -14.83
C THR A 281 -12.64 -39.93 -14.15
N ILE A 282 -11.99 -38.91 -14.71
CA ILE A 282 -12.08 -37.55 -14.18
C ILE A 282 -13.48 -36.98 -14.46
N LYS A 283 -14.09 -37.33 -15.60
CA LYS A 283 -15.48 -36.95 -15.92
C LYS A 283 -16.49 -37.48 -14.91
N GLU A 284 -16.32 -38.71 -14.42
CA GLU A 284 -17.16 -39.25 -13.34
C GLU A 284 -17.03 -38.45 -12.04
N ALA A 285 -15.82 -37.98 -11.70
CA ALA A 285 -15.62 -37.11 -10.53
C ALA A 285 -16.28 -35.73 -10.74
N VAL A 286 -16.12 -35.15 -11.92
CA VAL A 286 -16.73 -33.85 -12.27
C VAL A 286 -18.26 -33.91 -12.19
N ALA A 287 -18.87 -35.02 -12.61
CA ALA A 287 -20.32 -35.22 -12.52
C ALA A 287 -20.85 -35.25 -11.07
N LYS A 288 -19.99 -35.47 -10.07
CA LYS A 288 -20.35 -35.45 -8.63
C LYS A 288 -20.27 -34.05 -8.00
N ILE A 289 -19.72 -33.05 -8.70
CA ILE A 289 -19.53 -31.70 -8.17
C ILE A 289 -20.90 -30.99 -8.02
N PRO A 290 -21.25 -30.45 -6.85
CA PRO A 290 -22.44 -29.64 -6.68
C PRO A 290 -22.37 -28.32 -7.48
N LYS A 291 -23.45 -27.97 -8.17
CA LYS A 291 -23.55 -26.70 -8.91
C LYS A 291 -23.54 -25.50 -7.96
N LYS A 292 -22.78 -24.46 -8.34
CA LYS A 292 -22.58 -23.17 -7.67
C LYS A 292 -22.27 -23.32 -6.17
N SER A 293 -21.47 -24.35 -5.84
CA SER A 293 -21.07 -24.65 -4.46
C SER A 293 -20.39 -23.46 -3.80
N LYS A 294 -20.84 -23.12 -2.58
CA LYS A 294 -20.19 -22.10 -1.74
C LYS A 294 -18.96 -22.66 -0.99
N THR A 295 -18.83 -23.98 -0.92
CA THR A 295 -17.72 -24.68 -0.28
C THR A 295 -16.84 -25.38 -1.31
N ARG A 296 -15.58 -25.61 -0.95
CA ARG A 296 -14.60 -26.29 -1.79
C ARG A 296 -14.98 -27.76 -2.00
N PHE A 297 -14.96 -28.22 -3.26
CA PHE A 297 -15.04 -29.64 -3.61
C PHE A 297 -13.65 -30.11 -4.07
N VAL A 298 -13.10 -31.12 -3.41
CA VAL A 298 -11.71 -31.57 -3.60
C VAL A 298 -11.67 -32.92 -4.33
N ILE A 299 -11.04 -32.93 -5.50
CA ILE A 299 -10.82 -34.14 -6.29
C ILE A 299 -9.34 -34.51 -6.22
N TYR A 300 -9.05 -35.71 -5.71
CA TYR A 300 -7.72 -36.30 -5.76
C TYR A 300 -7.60 -37.20 -6.98
N ILE A 301 -6.55 -37.01 -7.79
CA ILE A 301 -6.30 -37.80 -8.99
C ILE A 301 -4.96 -38.52 -8.81
N LYS A 302 -5.01 -39.84 -8.63
CA LYS A 302 -3.81 -40.67 -8.43
C LYS A 302 -2.87 -40.63 -9.63
N ALA A 303 -1.62 -41.03 -9.40
CA ALA A 303 -0.60 -41.24 -10.41
C ALA A 303 -1.12 -42.01 -11.63
N GLY A 304 -0.82 -41.49 -12.82
CA GLY A 304 -1.25 -42.09 -14.09
C GLY A 304 -1.55 -41.04 -15.17
N GLU A 305 -1.62 -41.50 -16.41
CA GLU A 305 -2.03 -40.68 -17.56
C GLU A 305 -3.51 -40.91 -17.87
N TYR A 306 -4.32 -39.86 -17.76
CA TYR A 306 -5.77 -39.86 -18.00
C TYR A 306 -6.06 -39.22 -19.35
N VAL A 307 -6.40 -40.05 -20.33
CA VAL A 307 -6.68 -39.60 -21.70
C VAL A 307 -8.15 -39.16 -21.81
N GLU A 308 -8.42 -37.91 -21.44
CA GLU A 308 -9.78 -37.34 -21.38
C GLU A 308 -9.76 -35.83 -21.67
N ASN A 309 -10.72 -35.34 -22.47
CA ASN A 309 -11.05 -33.92 -22.50
C ASN A 309 -12.05 -33.58 -21.39
N VAL A 310 -11.65 -32.79 -20.41
CA VAL A 310 -12.44 -32.47 -19.22
C VAL A 310 -12.88 -31.01 -19.23
N ILE A 311 -14.17 -30.76 -18.98
CA ILE A 311 -14.74 -29.42 -18.96
C ILE A 311 -15.44 -29.21 -17.62
N LEU A 312 -14.97 -28.21 -16.87
CA LEU A 312 -15.69 -27.65 -15.73
C LEU A 312 -16.41 -26.39 -16.23
N ASP A 313 -17.71 -26.51 -16.43
CA ASP A 313 -18.52 -25.38 -16.89
C ASP A 313 -18.67 -24.30 -15.83
N LYS A 314 -19.20 -23.14 -16.22
CA LYS A 314 -19.37 -21.97 -15.34
C LYS A 314 -20.18 -22.21 -14.08
N SER A 315 -20.99 -23.28 -14.02
CA SER A 315 -21.78 -23.63 -12.85
C SER A 315 -20.96 -24.36 -11.79
N LEU A 316 -19.73 -24.83 -12.08
CA LEU A 316 -18.90 -25.56 -11.12
C LEU A 316 -17.96 -24.60 -10.39
N TRP A 317 -18.32 -24.20 -9.17
CA TRP A 317 -17.59 -23.23 -8.37
C TRP A 317 -16.76 -23.90 -7.28
N ASN A 318 -15.65 -23.26 -6.89
CA ASN A 318 -14.79 -23.67 -5.79
C ASN A 318 -14.37 -25.14 -5.91
N VAL A 319 -13.78 -25.53 -7.04
CA VAL A 319 -13.26 -26.88 -7.25
C VAL A 319 -11.75 -26.87 -7.06
N MET A 320 -11.21 -27.84 -6.34
CA MET A 320 -9.77 -28.12 -6.30
C MET A 320 -9.50 -29.50 -6.88
N ILE A 321 -8.55 -29.58 -7.79
CA ILE A 321 -7.97 -30.85 -8.22
C ILE A 321 -6.51 -30.91 -7.79
N TYR A 322 -6.07 -32.06 -7.29
CA TYR A 322 -4.66 -32.28 -7.02
C TYR A 322 -4.21 -33.69 -7.40
N GLY A 323 -2.94 -33.83 -7.78
CA GLY A 323 -2.31 -35.10 -8.15
C GLY A 323 -1.10 -35.46 -7.31
N ASP A 324 -0.46 -36.58 -7.65
CA ASP A 324 0.74 -37.12 -7.00
C ASP A 324 2.04 -36.45 -7.50
N GLY A 325 1.93 -35.43 -8.36
CA GLY A 325 3.05 -34.70 -8.93
C GLY A 325 2.81 -34.33 -10.39
N LYS A 326 3.30 -33.15 -10.80
CA LYS A 326 3.05 -32.58 -12.15
C LYS A 326 3.57 -33.40 -13.32
N THR A 327 4.49 -34.33 -13.08
CA THR A 327 5.02 -35.27 -14.07
C THR A 327 4.48 -36.70 -13.89
N THR A 328 3.69 -36.93 -12.84
CA THR A 328 3.25 -38.26 -12.40
C THR A 328 1.75 -38.46 -12.63
N THR A 329 0.95 -37.45 -12.29
CA THR A 329 -0.48 -37.38 -12.64
C THR A 329 -0.63 -36.47 -13.85
N ILE A 330 -0.99 -37.04 -15.00
CA ILE A 330 -1.10 -36.33 -16.28
C ILE A 330 -2.52 -36.46 -16.83
N ILE A 331 -3.13 -35.34 -17.21
CA ILE A 331 -4.36 -35.28 -17.99
C ILE A 331 -3.98 -34.94 -19.43
N SER A 332 -4.31 -35.81 -20.37
CA SER A 332 -3.88 -35.72 -21.76
C SER A 332 -5.05 -35.73 -22.74
N GLY A 333 -4.96 -34.94 -23.81
CA GLY A 333 -5.92 -34.92 -24.91
C GLY A 333 -5.21 -34.56 -26.22
N SER A 334 -5.92 -34.63 -27.34
CA SER A 334 -5.30 -34.41 -28.68
C SER A 334 -6.19 -33.65 -29.66
N LEU A 335 -7.24 -32.99 -29.17
CA LEU A 335 -8.06 -32.12 -30.01
C LEU A 335 -7.24 -30.94 -30.51
N ASN A 336 -7.48 -30.54 -31.76
CA ASN A 336 -6.69 -29.53 -32.46
C ASN A 336 -7.48 -28.87 -33.59
N PHE A 337 -6.96 -27.73 -34.02
CA PHE A 337 -7.58 -26.92 -35.07
C PHE A 337 -7.62 -27.58 -36.45
N ILE A 338 -6.52 -28.20 -36.87
CA ILE A 338 -6.40 -28.80 -38.21
C ILE A 338 -7.47 -29.87 -38.46
N ASP A 339 -7.77 -30.67 -37.44
CA ASP A 339 -8.77 -31.73 -37.49
C ASP A 339 -10.22 -31.20 -37.33
N GLY A 340 -10.41 -29.88 -37.30
CA GLY A 340 -11.72 -29.23 -37.41
C GLY A 340 -12.34 -28.78 -36.09
N THR A 341 -11.60 -28.82 -34.97
CA THR A 341 -12.06 -28.31 -33.67
C THR A 341 -11.63 -26.85 -33.50
N PRO A 342 -12.53 -25.87 -33.30
CA PRO A 342 -12.13 -24.48 -33.05
C PRO A 342 -11.18 -24.37 -31.86
N THR A 343 -10.22 -23.44 -31.89
CA THR A 343 -9.12 -23.36 -30.89
C THR A 343 -9.64 -23.40 -29.45
N PHE A 344 -10.71 -22.64 -29.17
CA PHE A 344 -11.37 -22.60 -27.85
C PHE A 344 -11.80 -23.99 -27.33
N SER A 345 -12.25 -24.86 -28.22
CA SER A 345 -12.76 -26.21 -27.91
C SER A 345 -11.68 -27.29 -27.94
N THR A 346 -10.43 -26.96 -28.28
CA THR A 346 -9.32 -27.93 -28.30
C THR A 346 -8.78 -28.27 -26.90
N ALA A 347 -9.20 -27.55 -25.87
CA ALA A 347 -8.70 -27.70 -24.51
C ALA A 347 -8.79 -29.14 -24.01
N THR A 348 -7.65 -29.69 -23.59
CA THR A 348 -7.61 -30.96 -22.85
C THR A 348 -8.31 -30.82 -21.51
N PHE A 349 -8.07 -29.70 -20.82
CA PHE A 349 -8.80 -29.35 -19.61
C PHE A 349 -9.29 -27.89 -19.69
N ALA A 350 -10.58 -27.67 -19.47
CA ALA A 350 -11.17 -26.34 -19.42
C ALA A 350 -11.79 -26.08 -18.04
N ALA A 351 -11.41 -24.97 -17.41
CA ALA A 351 -12.00 -24.51 -16.16
C ALA A 351 -12.68 -23.15 -16.35
N ALA A 352 -13.99 -23.10 -16.19
CA ALA A 352 -14.79 -21.88 -16.09
C ALA A 352 -15.27 -21.65 -14.64
N GLY A 353 -16.19 -20.72 -14.44
CA GLY A 353 -16.79 -20.45 -13.12
C GLY A 353 -15.88 -19.60 -12.23
N LYS A 354 -15.79 -19.91 -10.94
CA LYS A 354 -14.92 -19.16 -10.01
C LYS A 354 -14.26 -20.04 -8.95
N GLY A 355 -13.07 -19.62 -8.53
CA GLY A 355 -12.32 -20.20 -7.43
C GLY A 355 -11.67 -21.55 -7.76
N PHE A 356 -11.37 -21.85 -9.02
CA PHE A 356 -10.73 -23.12 -9.40
C PHE A 356 -9.28 -23.21 -8.90
N ILE A 357 -8.86 -24.36 -8.37
CA ILE A 357 -7.47 -24.63 -7.97
C ILE A 357 -6.99 -25.93 -8.61
N ALA A 358 -5.79 -25.92 -9.20
CA ALA A 358 -5.05 -27.12 -9.58
C ALA A 358 -3.69 -27.15 -8.89
N ARG A 359 -3.31 -28.33 -8.38
CA ARG A 359 -2.01 -28.53 -7.71
C ARG A 359 -1.36 -29.85 -8.11
N ASP A 360 -0.04 -29.83 -8.31
CA ASP A 360 0.76 -31.06 -8.49
C ASP A 360 0.24 -31.98 -9.61
N ILE A 361 -0.16 -31.39 -10.74
CA ILE A 361 -0.76 -32.12 -11.87
C ILE A 361 -0.29 -31.55 -13.21
N GLY A 362 -0.15 -32.41 -14.22
CA GLY A 362 0.20 -32.02 -15.58
C GLY A 362 -0.98 -32.06 -16.54
N PHE A 363 -1.07 -31.05 -17.40
CA PHE A 363 -2.02 -30.96 -18.51
C PHE A 363 -1.25 -30.99 -19.82
N LYS A 364 -1.62 -31.90 -20.72
CA LYS A 364 -0.89 -32.13 -21.95
C LYS A 364 -1.81 -32.21 -23.15
N ASN A 365 -1.51 -31.46 -24.21
CA ASN A 365 -2.11 -31.69 -25.51
C ASN A 365 -1.09 -32.36 -26.45
N THR A 366 -1.39 -33.58 -26.88
CA THR A 366 -0.48 -34.45 -27.64
C THR A 366 -0.63 -34.30 -29.16
N ALA A 367 -1.42 -33.35 -29.66
CA ALA A 367 -1.71 -33.24 -31.10
C ALA A 367 -0.45 -33.02 -31.97
N GLY A 368 0.58 -32.35 -31.46
CA GLY A 368 1.82 -32.11 -32.19
C GLY A 368 1.86 -30.79 -32.97
N ALA A 369 3.06 -30.32 -33.33
CA ALA A 369 3.25 -29.05 -34.04
C ALA A 369 2.56 -28.99 -35.42
N SER A 370 2.45 -30.13 -36.12
CA SER A 370 1.78 -30.21 -37.43
C SER A 370 0.26 -30.03 -37.35
N LYS A 371 -0.30 -30.04 -36.15
CA LYS A 371 -1.74 -29.87 -35.90
C LYS A 371 -2.09 -28.44 -35.47
N HIS A 372 -1.11 -27.53 -35.47
CA HIS A 372 -1.29 -26.11 -35.15
C HIS A 372 -1.91 -25.93 -33.75
N GLN A 373 -2.92 -25.06 -33.60
CA GLN A 373 -3.51 -24.70 -32.31
C GLN A 373 -4.08 -25.91 -31.59
N ALA A 374 -3.58 -26.16 -30.37
CA ALA A 374 -4.00 -27.29 -29.55
C ALA A 374 -3.78 -27.00 -28.05
N VAL A 375 -4.86 -26.68 -27.35
CA VAL A 375 -4.82 -26.20 -25.97
C VAL A 375 -4.68 -27.36 -24.97
N ALA A 376 -3.68 -27.27 -24.10
CA ALA A 376 -3.50 -28.19 -22.96
C ALA A 376 -4.41 -27.79 -21.79
N LEU A 377 -4.46 -26.50 -21.46
CA LEU A 377 -5.39 -25.97 -20.47
C LEU A 377 -5.98 -24.63 -20.90
N ARG A 378 -7.30 -24.50 -20.77
CA ARG A 378 -8.03 -23.23 -20.86
C ARG A 378 -8.58 -22.84 -19.49
N SER A 379 -8.21 -21.67 -18.98
CA SER A 379 -8.87 -21.10 -17.79
C SER A 379 -9.65 -19.84 -18.18
N GLY A 380 -10.95 -19.87 -17.94
CA GLY A 380 -11.83 -18.70 -17.87
C GLY A 380 -12.40 -18.52 -16.46
N SER A 381 -11.88 -19.26 -15.47
CA SER A 381 -12.36 -19.24 -14.09
C SER A 381 -11.80 -18.03 -13.35
N ASP A 382 -12.67 -17.22 -12.77
CA ASP A 382 -12.24 -16.07 -11.96
C ASP A 382 -11.62 -16.53 -10.65
N MET A 383 -10.59 -15.82 -10.19
CA MET A 383 -9.82 -16.17 -9.00
C MET A 383 -9.25 -17.60 -9.06
N SER A 384 -8.71 -18.02 -10.22
CA SER A 384 -8.14 -19.36 -10.39
C SER A 384 -6.65 -19.44 -10.05
N VAL A 385 -6.23 -20.56 -9.45
CA VAL A 385 -4.85 -20.81 -9.00
C VAL A 385 -4.30 -22.11 -9.57
N PHE A 386 -3.08 -22.04 -10.08
CA PHE A 386 -2.33 -23.20 -10.54
C PHE A 386 -0.99 -23.21 -9.80
N TYR A 387 -0.73 -24.26 -9.03
CA TYR A 387 0.47 -24.36 -8.21
C TYR A 387 1.22 -25.66 -8.47
N ARG A 388 2.48 -25.54 -8.90
CA ARG A 388 3.30 -26.69 -9.32
C ARG A 388 2.58 -27.56 -10.34
N CYS A 389 2.04 -26.95 -11.39
CA CYS A 389 1.42 -27.65 -12.51
C CYS A 389 2.37 -27.70 -13.71
N LEU A 390 2.15 -28.66 -14.60
CA LEU A 390 2.82 -28.74 -15.92
C LEU A 390 1.79 -28.43 -17.01
N PHE A 391 2.17 -27.63 -18.00
CA PHE A 391 1.40 -27.35 -19.20
C PHE A 391 2.29 -27.65 -20.41
N ASP A 392 2.01 -28.74 -21.13
CA ASP A 392 2.82 -29.19 -22.26
C ASP A 392 2.01 -29.29 -23.55
N GLY A 393 2.49 -28.63 -24.59
CA GLY A 393 1.86 -28.59 -25.90
C GLY A 393 2.80 -28.03 -26.96
N PHE A 394 2.23 -27.51 -28.04
CA PHE A 394 2.97 -26.86 -29.11
C PHE A 394 2.43 -25.45 -29.30
N GLN A 395 1.64 -25.21 -30.35
CA GLN A 395 1.02 -23.93 -30.57
C GLN A 395 -0.22 -23.80 -29.67
N ASP A 396 -0.37 -22.64 -29.03
CA ASP A 396 -1.53 -22.28 -28.19
C ASP A 396 -1.70 -23.22 -26.99
N THR A 397 -0.62 -23.51 -26.25
CA THR A 397 -0.61 -24.50 -25.16
C THR A 397 -1.47 -24.10 -23.96
N LEU A 398 -1.24 -22.91 -23.39
CA LEU A 398 -1.93 -22.42 -22.20
C LEU A 398 -2.80 -21.21 -22.57
N TYR A 399 -4.11 -21.44 -22.58
CA TYR A 399 -5.10 -20.41 -22.88
C TYR A 399 -5.59 -19.75 -21.58
N ALA A 400 -4.91 -18.69 -21.17
CA ALA A 400 -5.32 -17.80 -20.08
C ALA A 400 -6.43 -16.85 -20.58
N HIS A 401 -7.62 -17.43 -20.82
CA HIS A 401 -8.71 -16.86 -21.60
C HIS A 401 -9.27 -15.54 -21.04
N SER A 402 -9.79 -15.54 -19.81
CA SER A 402 -10.46 -14.38 -19.20
C SER A 402 -10.35 -14.37 -17.66
N ASN A 403 -10.88 -13.31 -17.01
CA ASN A 403 -10.88 -13.12 -15.55
C ASN A 403 -9.48 -13.11 -14.87
N ARG A 404 -9.44 -13.17 -13.53
CA ARG A 404 -8.20 -13.12 -12.72
C ARG A 404 -7.60 -14.51 -12.51
N GLN A 405 -6.30 -14.65 -12.75
CA GLN A 405 -5.60 -15.95 -12.69
C GLN A 405 -4.19 -15.83 -12.09
N PHE A 406 -3.75 -16.85 -11.36
CA PHE A 406 -2.41 -16.91 -10.77
C PHE A 406 -1.75 -18.27 -10.97
N TYR A 407 -0.55 -18.26 -11.56
CA TYR A 407 0.26 -19.45 -11.81
C TYR A 407 1.57 -19.33 -11.03
N ARG A 408 1.88 -20.31 -10.19
CA ARG A 408 3.09 -20.29 -9.36
C ARG A 408 3.85 -21.61 -9.43
N GLU A 409 5.16 -21.52 -9.66
CA GLU A 409 6.06 -22.68 -9.70
C GLU A 409 5.64 -23.74 -10.74
N CYS A 410 4.97 -23.29 -11.80
CA CYS A 410 4.51 -24.13 -12.91
C CYS A 410 5.55 -24.21 -14.03
N ASP A 411 5.47 -25.28 -14.83
CA ASP A 411 6.25 -25.44 -16.05
C ASP A 411 5.34 -25.26 -17.26
N VAL A 412 5.76 -24.43 -18.22
CA VAL A 412 5.00 -24.18 -19.45
C VAL A 412 5.90 -24.38 -20.66
N SER A 413 5.55 -25.35 -21.53
CA SER A 413 6.28 -25.65 -22.77
C SER A 413 5.41 -25.49 -24.01
N GLY A 414 5.99 -24.92 -25.07
CA GLY A 414 5.31 -24.78 -26.36
C GLY A 414 6.14 -24.11 -27.44
N THR A 415 5.52 -23.89 -28.61
CA THR A 415 6.17 -23.32 -29.80
C THR A 415 5.68 -21.91 -30.11
N ILE A 416 4.46 -21.75 -30.62
CA ILE A 416 3.92 -20.47 -31.07
C ILE A 416 2.79 -20.05 -30.12
N ASP A 417 2.84 -18.80 -29.67
CA ASP A 417 1.83 -18.17 -28.81
C ASP A 417 1.41 -19.05 -27.61
N PHE A 418 2.36 -19.77 -27.03
CA PHE A 418 2.02 -20.88 -26.15
C PHE A 418 1.52 -20.44 -24.75
N ILE A 419 1.61 -19.15 -24.42
CA ILE A 419 0.86 -18.49 -23.34
C ILE A 419 0.03 -17.36 -23.97
N PHE A 420 -1.29 -17.53 -24.08
CA PHE A 420 -2.13 -16.58 -24.81
C PHE A 420 -3.49 -16.36 -24.16
N GLY A 421 -4.16 -15.28 -24.58
CA GLY A 421 -5.51 -14.93 -24.15
C GLY A 421 -5.63 -13.51 -23.60
N ASN A 422 -6.71 -13.23 -22.87
CA ASN A 422 -7.07 -11.89 -22.40
C ASN A 422 -7.50 -11.86 -20.92
N SER A 423 -6.96 -12.76 -20.11
CA SER A 423 -7.08 -12.71 -18.65
C SER A 423 -6.22 -11.62 -18.02
N ALA A 424 -6.53 -11.24 -16.79
CA ALA A 424 -5.59 -10.57 -15.88
C ALA A 424 -4.78 -11.68 -15.17
N VAL A 425 -3.57 -11.95 -15.66
CA VAL A 425 -2.79 -13.13 -15.24
C VAL A 425 -1.39 -12.79 -14.77
N VAL A 426 -0.98 -13.42 -13.67
CA VAL A 426 0.40 -13.41 -13.18
C VAL A 426 1.00 -14.82 -13.19
N PHE A 427 2.16 -14.95 -13.82
CA PHE A 427 3.06 -16.10 -13.70
C PHE A 427 4.20 -15.74 -12.75
N GLN A 428 4.41 -16.52 -11.70
CA GLN A 428 5.43 -16.25 -10.69
C GLN A 428 6.28 -17.48 -10.40
N LYS A 429 7.62 -17.33 -10.46
CA LYS A 429 8.56 -18.44 -10.23
C LYS A 429 8.32 -19.65 -11.14
N CYS A 430 7.75 -19.44 -12.31
CA CYS A 430 7.50 -20.50 -13.29
C CYS A 430 8.76 -20.77 -14.13
N ASN A 431 8.83 -21.97 -14.69
CA ASN A 431 9.79 -22.31 -15.74
C ASN A 431 9.08 -22.25 -17.10
N ILE A 432 9.56 -21.41 -17.99
CA ILE A 432 8.96 -21.18 -19.31
C ILE A 432 9.95 -21.70 -20.35
N THR A 433 9.57 -22.80 -20.99
CA THR A 433 10.50 -23.58 -21.81
C THR A 433 10.05 -23.67 -23.26
N PRO A 434 10.47 -22.72 -24.12
CA PRO A 434 10.20 -22.80 -25.55
C PRO A 434 10.84 -24.06 -26.15
N ARG A 435 10.15 -24.69 -27.09
CA ARG A 435 10.61 -25.88 -27.82
C ARG A 435 10.80 -25.62 -29.30
N GLN A 436 11.62 -26.45 -29.94
CA GLN A 436 11.87 -26.38 -31.36
C GLN A 436 10.57 -26.57 -32.18
N PRO A 437 10.16 -25.57 -32.98
CA PRO A 437 9.00 -25.69 -33.86
C PRO A 437 9.36 -26.43 -35.16
N LEU A 438 8.38 -26.57 -36.07
CA LEU A 438 8.64 -27.15 -37.40
C LEU A 438 9.64 -26.29 -38.20
N PRO A 439 10.31 -26.86 -39.22
CA PRO A 439 11.20 -26.09 -40.08
C PRO A 439 10.53 -24.83 -40.65
N ASN A 440 11.29 -23.73 -40.72
CA ASN A 440 10.84 -22.41 -41.21
C ASN A 440 9.80 -21.69 -40.32
N GLN A 441 9.56 -22.18 -39.10
CA GLN A 441 8.76 -21.47 -38.10
C GLN A 441 9.64 -20.71 -37.10
N PHE A 442 8.99 -19.93 -36.24
CA PHE A 442 9.57 -19.22 -35.11
C PHE A 442 8.81 -19.59 -33.84
N VAL A 443 9.30 -19.11 -32.70
CA VAL A 443 8.68 -19.28 -31.38
C VAL A 443 8.25 -17.93 -30.83
N THR A 444 7.04 -17.85 -30.30
CA THR A 444 6.53 -16.72 -29.53
C THR A 444 6.01 -17.21 -28.19
N ILE A 445 6.52 -16.64 -27.10
CA ILE A 445 6.10 -17.08 -25.76
C ILE A 445 4.70 -16.57 -25.44
N THR A 446 4.45 -15.26 -25.60
CA THR A 446 3.15 -14.66 -25.27
C THR A 446 2.38 -14.13 -26.49
N ALA A 447 1.05 -14.21 -26.42
CA ALA A 447 0.14 -13.48 -27.31
C ALA A 447 -1.08 -12.94 -26.53
N GLN A 448 -1.03 -11.68 -26.13
CA GLN A 448 -2.07 -11.08 -25.29
C GLN A 448 -3.13 -10.33 -26.11
N GLY A 449 -4.41 -10.55 -25.80
CA GLY A 449 -5.56 -10.15 -26.62
C GLY A 449 -6.41 -8.96 -26.12
N LYS A 450 -5.86 -7.99 -25.40
CA LYS A 450 -6.64 -6.84 -24.88
C LYS A 450 -7.10 -5.90 -26.02
N LYS A 451 -8.40 -5.58 -26.05
CA LYS A 451 -9.04 -4.79 -27.13
C LYS A 451 -9.65 -3.47 -26.66
N ASP A 452 -9.87 -3.29 -25.37
CA ASP A 452 -10.33 -2.02 -24.80
C ASP A 452 -9.31 -1.48 -23.76
N PRO A 453 -8.98 -0.17 -23.78
CA PRO A 453 -8.01 0.39 -22.85
C PRO A 453 -8.41 0.27 -21.37
N ASN A 454 -9.71 0.22 -21.08
CA ASN A 454 -10.24 0.12 -19.73
C ASN A 454 -10.33 -1.32 -19.20
N GLN A 455 -10.04 -2.33 -20.03
CA GLN A 455 -9.90 -3.71 -19.53
C GLN A 455 -8.76 -3.80 -18.52
N ASN A 456 -8.95 -4.53 -17.43
CA ASN A 456 -7.90 -4.78 -16.44
C ASN A 456 -6.98 -5.95 -16.82
N SER A 457 -7.18 -6.56 -17.99
CA SER A 457 -6.42 -7.72 -18.46
C SER A 457 -5.00 -7.40 -18.94
N GLY A 458 -4.17 -8.45 -19.02
CA GLY A 458 -2.76 -8.40 -19.41
C GLY A 458 -1.99 -9.61 -18.88
N ILE A 459 -0.79 -9.86 -19.42
CA ILE A 459 0.11 -10.93 -18.98
C ILE A 459 1.28 -10.33 -18.20
N SER A 460 1.50 -10.78 -16.97
CA SER A 460 2.64 -10.40 -16.15
C SER A 460 3.47 -11.63 -15.78
N ILE A 461 4.73 -11.68 -16.22
CA ILE A 461 5.67 -12.77 -15.94
C ILE A 461 6.73 -12.25 -14.97
N GLN A 462 6.81 -12.86 -13.78
CA GLN A 462 7.56 -12.33 -12.63
C GLN A 462 8.48 -13.38 -12.04
N ARG A 463 9.77 -13.06 -11.86
CA ARG A 463 10.73 -13.96 -11.19
C ARG A 463 10.76 -15.37 -11.79
N CYS A 464 10.48 -15.49 -13.09
CA CYS A 464 10.49 -16.75 -13.79
C CYS A 464 11.89 -17.08 -14.31
N THR A 465 12.03 -18.29 -14.84
CA THR A 465 13.18 -18.68 -15.65
C THR A 465 12.69 -19.00 -17.06
N MET A 466 13.43 -18.53 -18.07
CA MET A 466 13.18 -18.83 -19.47
C MET A 466 14.42 -19.49 -20.06
N GLY A 467 14.25 -20.70 -20.61
CA GLY A 467 15.32 -21.48 -21.21
C GLY A 467 14.77 -22.55 -22.15
N PRO A 468 15.48 -22.94 -23.22
CA PRO A 468 14.94 -23.87 -24.20
C PRO A 468 14.70 -25.25 -23.58
N LEU A 469 13.60 -25.91 -23.97
CA LEU A 469 13.30 -27.28 -23.54
C LEU A 469 14.23 -28.30 -24.22
N ASP A 470 14.55 -28.05 -25.49
CA ASP A 470 15.30 -28.93 -26.37
C ASP A 470 16.37 -28.12 -27.15
N ASN A 471 16.95 -28.70 -28.21
CA ASN A 471 17.90 -27.99 -29.06
C ASN A 471 17.18 -26.95 -29.94
N LEU A 472 16.86 -25.82 -29.32
CA LEU A 472 16.15 -24.70 -29.94
C LEU A 472 17.07 -23.88 -30.84
N THR A 473 16.88 -24.02 -32.15
CA THR A 473 17.59 -23.29 -33.21
C THR A 473 16.73 -22.24 -33.90
N ALA A 474 15.40 -22.32 -33.74
CA ALA A 474 14.47 -21.39 -34.36
C ALA A 474 14.54 -19.99 -33.73
N PRO A 475 14.28 -18.91 -34.52
CA PRO A 475 14.12 -17.57 -33.98
C PRO A 475 13.03 -17.56 -32.89
N THR A 476 13.36 -16.97 -31.74
CA THR A 476 12.47 -16.97 -30.57
C THR A 476 12.28 -15.56 -30.02
N TYR A 477 11.02 -15.23 -29.68
CA TYR A 477 10.60 -13.92 -29.17
C TYR A 477 9.79 -14.08 -27.88
N LEU A 478 9.85 -13.07 -27.01
CA LEU A 478 9.08 -12.95 -25.78
C LEU A 478 7.57 -12.93 -26.04
N GLY A 479 7.15 -12.50 -27.23
CA GLY A 479 5.75 -12.56 -27.64
C GLY A 479 5.41 -11.58 -28.76
N ARG A 480 4.10 -11.43 -29.00
CA ARG A 480 3.53 -10.54 -30.00
C ARG A 480 2.13 -10.02 -29.62
N PRO A 481 1.76 -8.79 -30.00
CA PRO A 481 0.46 -8.21 -29.68
C PRO A 481 -0.66 -8.76 -30.55
N TRP A 482 -1.59 -9.52 -29.96
CA TRP A 482 -2.72 -10.09 -30.71
C TRP A 482 -3.80 -9.04 -31.04
N LYS A 483 -4.00 -8.04 -30.18
CA LYS A 483 -5.03 -6.99 -30.33
C LYS A 483 -4.49 -5.60 -29.95
N ASP A 484 -5.25 -4.55 -30.26
CA ASP A 484 -4.80 -3.15 -30.28
C ASP A 484 -4.31 -2.58 -28.93
N PHE A 485 -4.75 -3.12 -27.80
CA PHE A 485 -4.37 -2.66 -26.45
C PHE A 485 -3.57 -3.72 -25.70
N SER A 486 -2.97 -4.66 -26.46
CA SER A 486 -2.26 -5.80 -25.93
C SER A 486 -1.24 -5.39 -24.85
N THR A 487 -1.27 -6.06 -23.70
CA THR A 487 -0.45 -5.70 -22.53
C THR A 487 0.34 -6.90 -22.03
N THR A 488 1.67 -6.85 -22.11
CA THR A 488 2.58 -7.89 -21.58
C THR A 488 3.76 -7.25 -20.84
N VAL A 489 4.04 -7.71 -19.62
CA VAL A 489 5.19 -7.25 -18.81
C VAL A 489 6.03 -8.44 -18.36
N ILE A 490 7.34 -8.40 -18.65
CA ILE A 490 8.32 -9.38 -18.21
C ILE A 490 9.24 -8.73 -17.18
N MET A 491 9.21 -9.20 -15.94
CA MET A 491 9.96 -8.57 -14.85
C MET A 491 10.68 -9.56 -13.94
N GLU A 492 11.85 -9.14 -13.45
CA GLU A 492 12.71 -9.87 -12.51
C GLU A 492 13.03 -11.31 -12.98
N THR A 493 12.96 -11.56 -14.29
CA THR A 493 13.01 -12.89 -14.89
C THR A 493 14.40 -13.18 -15.44
N VAL A 494 14.88 -14.41 -15.28
CA VAL A 494 16.15 -14.86 -15.88
C VAL A 494 15.87 -15.36 -17.30
N ILE A 495 16.45 -14.70 -18.30
CA ILE A 495 16.25 -14.98 -19.72
C ILE A 495 17.53 -15.59 -20.31
N GLY A 496 17.46 -16.84 -20.77
CA GLY A 496 18.56 -17.55 -21.43
C GLY A 496 18.95 -16.98 -22.80
N GLY A 497 20.09 -17.44 -23.34
CA GLY A 497 20.74 -16.85 -24.53
C GLY A 497 20.14 -17.25 -25.88
N PHE A 498 18.95 -17.84 -25.89
CA PHE A 498 18.23 -18.32 -27.07
C PHE A 498 17.38 -17.22 -27.74
N LEU A 499 17.12 -16.12 -27.01
CA LEU A 499 16.22 -15.06 -27.45
C LEU A 499 16.85 -14.20 -28.55
N ARG A 500 16.08 -13.89 -29.58
CA ARG A 500 16.46 -12.89 -30.60
C ARG A 500 16.64 -11.51 -29.95
N PRO A 501 17.69 -10.74 -30.30
CA PRO A 501 17.94 -9.42 -29.70
C PRO A 501 16.76 -8.46 -29.79
N GLU A 502 15.97 -8.56 -30.86
CA GLU A 502 14.75 -7.79 -31.10
C GLU A 502 13.71 -8.00 -29.97
N GLY A 503 13.72 -9.17 -29.34
CA GLY A 503 12.93 -9.56 -28.18
C GLY A 503 11.43 -9.76 -28.45
N TRP A 504 10.83 -8.97 -29.32
CA TRP A 504 9.40 -9.00 -29.66
C TRP A 504 9.22 -9.02 -31.18
N ILE A 505 8.10 -9.55 -31.66
CA ILE A 505 7.77 -9.59 -33.09
C ILE A 505 6.35 -9.07 -33.35
N SER A 506 6.14 -8.39 -34.48
CA SER A 506 4.84 -7.84 -34.84
C SER A 506 3.85 -8.95 -35.21
N TRP A 507 2.55 -8.72 -34.99
CA TRP A 507 1.50 -9.66 -35.39
C TRP A 507 1.43 -9.79 -36.92
N VAL A 508 1.47 -8.66 -37.61
CA VAL A 508 1.57 -8.57 -39.06
C VAL A 508 3.02 -8.27 -39.42
N SER A 509 3.61 -9.08 -40.29
CA SER A 509 5.02 -8.93 -40.69
C SER A 509 5.28 -7.52 -41.23
N ASN A 510 6.35 -6.87 -40.75
CA ASN A 510 6.81 -5.54 -41.16
C ASN A 510 5.81 -4.39 -40.89
N VAL A 511 4.81 -4.61 -40.03
CA VAL A 511 3.88 -3.57 -39.59
C VAL A 511 4.06 -3.37 -38.10
N ASP A 512 4.47 -2.16 -37.71
CA ASP A 512 4.55 -1.81 -36.30
C ASP A 512 3.16 -1.89 -35.65
N PRO A 513 3.06 -2.44 -34.44
CA PRO A 513 1.79 -2.53 -33.75
C PRO A 513 1.29 -1.13 -33.33
N PRO A 514 -0.02 -0.99 -33.06
CA PRO A 514 -0.60 0.27 -32.59
C PRO A 514 0.14 0.82 -31.36
N SER A 515 0.27 2.15 -31.28
CA SER A 515 0.90 2.82 -30.12
C SER A 515 0.19 2.57 -28.79
N SER A 516 -1.04 2.05 -28.84
CA SER A 516 -1.90 1.69 -27.70
C SER A 516 -1.51 0.39 -26.99
N ILE A 517 -0.60 -0.43 -27.53
CA ILE A 517 -0.08 -1.59 -26.82
C ILE A 517 0.79 -1.14 -25.63
N PHE A 518 0.95 -2.03 -24.64
CA PHE A 518 1.87 -1.82 -23.53
C PHE A 518 2.74 -3.06 -23.31
N TYR A 519 3.97 -3.01 -23.85
CA TYR A 519 4.95 -4.09 -23.73
C TYR A 519 6.13 -3.59 -22.93
N ALA A 520 6.55 -4.32 -21.90
CA ALA A 520 7.59 -3.80 -21.02
C ALA A 520 8.48 -4.86 -20.39
N GLU A 521 9.71 -4.43 -20.08
CA GLU A 521 10.71 -5.22 -19.36
C GLU A 521 11.18 -4.47 -18.09
N TYR A 522 11.43 -5.20 -17.01
CA TYR A 522 11.93 -4.62 -15.75
C TYR A 522 12.88 -5.56 -15.02
N GLN A 523 14.15 -5.17 -14.88
CA GLN A 523 15.16 -5.90 -14.11
C GLN A 523 15.29 -7.40 -14.46
N ASN A 524 15.13 -7.74 -15.73
CA ASN A 524 15.44 -9.08 -16.21
C ASN A 524 16.97 -9.29 -16.18
N SER A 525 17.39 -10.54 -16.04
CA SER A 525 18.81 -10.92 -15.99
C SER A 525 19.09 -12.11 -16.91
N GLY A 526 20.37 -12.48 -17.07
CA GLY A 526 20.78 -13.56 -17.97
C GLY A 526 21.10 -13.10 -19.40
N PRO A 527 21.69 -13.99 -20.23
CA PRO A 527 22.26 -13.61 -21.53
C PRO A 527 21.23 -13.09 -22.55
N GLY A 528 19.95 -13.43 -22.44
CA GLY A 528 18.88 -12.93 -23.32
C GLY A 528 18.23 -11.62 -22.85
N SER A 529 18.64 -11.07 -21.70
CA SER A 529 17.97 -9.91 -21.07
C SER A 529 18.37 -8.54 -21.61
N GLY A 530 19.36 -8.45 -22.51
CA GLY A 530 19.83 -7.18 -23.05
C GLY A 530 18.78 -6.45 -23.88
N VAL A 531 18.45 -5.20 -23.48
CA VAL A 531 17.37 -4.43 -24.12
C VAL A 531 17.82 -3.49 -25.25
N ALA A 532 19.14 -3.33 -25.47
CA ALA A 532 19.69 -2.33 -26.38
C ALA A 532 19.25 -2.50 -27.85
N ASN A 533 18.99 -3.74 -28.27
CA ASN A 533 18.60 -4.09 -29.64
C ASN A 533 17.12 -4.47 -29.77
N ARG A 534 16.32 -4.20 -28.75
CA ARG A 534 14.88 -4.48 -28.77
C ARG A 534 14.17 -3.63 -29.81
N VAL A 535 12.98 -4.07 -30.20
CA VAL A 535 12.07 -3.31 -31.08
C VAL A 535 11.88 -1.86 -30.61
N LYS A 536 11.57 -0.96 -31.55
CA LYS A 536 11.38 0.48 -31.28
C LYS A 536 9.91 0.93 -31.29
N TRP A 537 8.98 0.01 -31.07
CA TRP A 537 7.55 0.30 -31.10
C TRP A 537 7.17 1.38 -30.07
N ALA A 538 6.26 2.28 -30.42
CA ALA A 538 5.83 3.35 -29.52
C ALA A 538 5.25 2.85 -28.18
N GLY A 539 4.56 1.70 -28.22
CA GLY A 539 3.99 1.02 -27.06
C GLY A 539 4.96 0.10 -26.29
N TYR A 540 6.22 0.00 -26.70
CA TYR A 540 7.24 -0.74 -25.97
C TYR A 540 8.01 0.15 -24.98
N LYS A 541 8.28 -0.37 -23.78
CA LYS A 541 9.01 0.28 -22.70
C LYS A 541 10.20 -0.61 -22.28
N PRO A 542 11.44 -0.30 -22.71
CA PRO A 542 12.61 -1.13 -22.43
C PRO A 542 13.01 -1.16 -20.96
N THR A 543 12.53 -0.21 -20.16
CA THR A 543 12.72 -0.20 -18.72
C THR A 543 11.54 0.52 -18.08
N LEU A 544 10.95 -0.10 -17.07
CA LEU A 544 9.95 0.52 -16.20
C LEU A 544 10.61 1.15 -14.97
N THR A 545 9.98 2.19 -14.43
CA THR A 545 10.26 2.62 -13.05
C THR A 545 9.68 1.62 -12.04
N PRO A 546 10.19 1.56 -10.79
CA PRO A 546 9.63 0.70 -9.76
C PRO A 546 8.11 0.91 -9.54
N ALA A 547 7.64 2.16 -9.62
CA ALA A 547 6.22 2.49 -9.48
C ALA A 547 5.36 2.08 -10.68
N GLN A 548 5.94 1.96 -11.87
CA GLN A 548 5.24 1.40 -13.04
C GLN A 548 5.22 -0.12 -12.98
N ALA A 549 6.34 -0.74 -12.59
CA ALA A 549 6.44 -2.19 -12.42
C ALA A 549 5.51 -2.70 -11.31
N SER A 550 5.35 -1.93 -10.21
CA SER A 550 4.48 -2.33 -9.09
C SER A 550 3.01 -2.56 -9.50
N LYS A 551 2.51 -1.84 -10.51
CA LYS A 551 1.16 -2.01 -11.07
C LYS A 551 0.91 -3.38 -11.67
N TYR A 552 1.97 -4.08 -12.08
CA TYR A 552 1.91 -5.40 -12.69
C TYR A 552 2.24 -6.53 -11.71
N THR A 553 2.38 -6.24 -10.40
CA THR A 553 2.60 -7.25 -9.34
C THR A 553 1.33 -8.02 -9.00
N VAL A 554 1.46 -9.18 -8.35
CA VAL A 554 0.31 -9.97 -7.83
C VAL A 554 -0.67 -9.10 -7.05
N GLN A 555 -0.16 -8.24 -6.16
CA GLN A 555 -0.97 -7.41 -5.28
C GLN A 555 -1.83 -6.41 -6.04
N SER A 556 -1.25 -5.72 -7.02
CA SER A 556 -1.91 -4.58 -7.69
C SER A 556 -2.61 -4.96 -8.98
N PHE A 557 -2.07 -5.94 -9.72
CA PHE A 557 -2.54 -6.24 -11.07
C PHE A 557 -3.77 -7.15 -11.08
N ILE A 558 -3.76 -8.15 -10.20
CA ILE A 558 -4.85 -9.13 -10.08
C ILE A 558 -5.53 -9.02 -8.72
N GLU A 559 -5.30 -7.93 -7.97
CA GLU A 559 -5.84 -7.72 -6.62
C GLU A 559 -5.51 -8.89 -5.67
N GLY A 560 -4.26 -9.37 -5.68
CA GLY A 560 -3.87 -10.57 -4.92
C GLY A 560 -4.26 -10.56 -3.45
N ALA A 561 -4.21 -9.44 -2.72
CA ALA A 561 -4.70 -9.40 -1.34
C ALA A 561 -6.23 -9.35 -1.19
N SER A 562 -7.03 -9.61 -2.21
CA SER A 562 -8.49 -9.81 -2.06
C SER A 562 -8.94 -11.25 -2.33
N TRP A 563 -8.09 -12.09 -2.95
CA TRP A 563 -8.36 -13.52 -3.17
C TRP A 563 -7.12 -14.45 -3.08
N LEU A 564 -5.93 -13.94 -2.76
CA LEU A 564 -4.63 -14.66 -2.57
C LEU A 564 -3.83 -14.13 -1.36
N PRO A 565 -4.37 -14.16 -0.13
CA PRO A 565 -3.62 -13.72 1.04
C PRO A 565 -2.48 -14.73 1.27
N ASP A 566 -1.23 -14.24 1.22
CA ASP A 566 0.04 -14.99 1.32
C ASP A 566 0.71 -15.47 0.02
N ALA A 567 0.45 -14.83 -1.12
CA ALA A 567 1.48 -14.76 -2.16
C ALA A 567 2.63 -13.87 -1.65
N ASN A 568 3.48 -14.44 -0.80
CA ASN A 568 4.58 -13.79 -0.08
C ASN A 568 5.57 -13.14 -1.07
N VAL A 569 5.26 -11.92 -1.53
CA VAL A 569 6.17 -11.06 -2.29
C VAL A 569 6.88 -10.17 -1.28
N SER A 570 7.80 -10.78 -0.56
CA SER A 570 8.88 -10.05 0.09
C SER A 570 9.74 -9.47 -1.02
N SER A 571 9.70 -8.15 -1.21
CA SER A 571 10.66 -7.41 -2.04
C SER A 571 12.04 -7.48 -1.38
N VAL A 572 12.79 -8.55 -1.65
CA VAL A 572 14.20 -8.66 -1.22
C VAL A 572 15.08 -8.45 -2.45
N PHE A 573 15.58 -7.22 -2.58
CA PHE A 573 16.74 -6.93 -3.41
C PHE A 573 18.01 -7.39 -2.67
N ILE A 574 18.60 -8.51 -3.09
CA ILE A 574 19.97 -8.87 -2.71
C ILE A 574 20.88 -8.56 -3.90
N PRO A 575 21.92 -7.73 -3.77
CA PRO A 575 22.93 -7.58 -4.82
C PRO A 575 23.86 -8.79 -4.82
N ILE A 576 23.89 -9.53 -5.93
CA ILE A 576 24.89 -10.58 -6.17
C ILE A 576 26.24 -9.90 -6.42
N ARG A 577 27.18 -10.06 -5.49
CA ARG A 577 28.61 -9.81 -5.72
C ARG A 577 29.27 -11.11 -6.21
N PHE A 578 30.07 -10.96 -7.26
CA PHE A 578 31.03 -11.92 -7.79
C PHE A 578 31.83 -12.65 -6.71
N LEU A 579 31.90 -13.98 -6.79
CA LEU A 579 33.07 -14.75 -6.33
C LEU A 579 33.38 -15.87 -7.34
N ASN A 580 34.62 -15.80 -7.83
CA ASN A 580 35.30 -16.78 -8.65
C ASN A 580 35.91 -17.86 -7.75
N THR A 581 35.92 -19.12 -8.24
CA THR A 581 36.79 -20.27 -7.84
C THR A 581 36.61 -20.79 -6.40
N THR A 582 36.56 -22.09 -6.07
CA THR A 582 37.20 -23.33 -6.54
C THR A 582 36.34 -24.57 -6.22
N SER A 583 36.60 -25.67 -6.95
CA SER A 583 36.14 -27.07 -6.80
C SER A 583 36.03 -27.65 -5.38
N VAL A 584 34.93 -28.37 -5.06
CA VAL A 584 34.89 -29.54 -4.13
C VAL A 584 33.75 -30.53 -4.47
N ASP A 585 34.07 -31.81 -4.28
CA ASP A 585 33.41 -33.14 -4.41
C ASP A 585 31.88 -33.35 -4.50
N PRO A 586 31.44 -34.38 -5.27
CA PRO A 586 30.08 -34.90 -5.28
C PRO A 586 29.94 -36.12 -4.35
N SER A 587 29.75 -35.91 -3.04
CA SER A 587 29.33 -37.01 -2.15
C SER A 587 28.61 -36.54 -0.89
N MET A 588 27.45 -35.90 -1.01
CA MET A 588 26.41 -35.92 0.03
C MET A 588 25.04 -35.71 -0.61
N ALA A 589 24.41 -36.83 -0.97
CA ALA A 589 22.99 -36.90 -1.28
C ALA A 589 22.29 -37.56 -0.08
N SER A 590 21.61 -36.76 0.76
CA SER A 590 20.43 -37.16 1.56
C SER A 590 19.99 -36.00 2.45
N ASP A 591 18.68 -35.78 2.53
CA ASP A 591 17.92 -34.86 3.40
C ASP A 591 17.90 -33.36 3.05
N TYR A 592 16.87 -32.95 2.30
CA TYR A 592 16.26 -31.63 2.43
C TYR A 592 14.73 -31.74 2.34
N SER A 593 14.10 -32.23 3.41
CA SER A 593 12.69 -31.93 3.72
C SER A 593 12.65 -30.56 4.42
N GLY A 594 12.51 -29.49 3.64
CA GLY A 594 12.35 -28.15 4.19
C GLY A 594 10.99 -28.02 4.88
N THR A 595 10.98 -28.03 6.22
CA THR A 595 9.78 -27.77 7.03
C THR A 595 9.18 -26.40 6.64
N PRO A 596 7.84 -26.24 6.57
CA PRO A 596 7.21 -24.94 6.38
C PRO A 596 7.77 -23.88 7.35
N VAL A 597 7.68 -22.61 6.98
CA VAL A 597 8.03 -21.52 7.91
C VAL A 597 7.01 -21.54 9.07
N THR A 598 7.46 -21.96 10.25
CA THR A 598 6.71 -22.03 11.51
C THR A 598 7.32 -21.04 12.50
N LEU A 599 6.69 -20.86 13.66
CA LEU A 599 7.32 -20.08 14.74
C LEU A 599 8.71 -20.62 15.09
N ASP A 600 8.94 -21.93 15.00
CA ASP A 600 10.23 -22.55 15.30
C ASP A 600 11.32 -22.29 14.25
N THR A 601 10.94 -21.89 13.02
CA THR A 601 11.89 -21.70 11.91
C THR A 601 12.06 -20.24 11.48
N ILE A 602 11.27 -19.30 11.99
CA ILE A 602 11.51 -17.88 11.78
C ILE A 602 12.67 -17.36 12.63
N ASN A 603 13.25 -16.23 12.20
CA ASN A 603 14.38 -15.63 12.87
C ASN A 603 14.10 -15.44 14.38
N PRO A 604 14.88 -16.05 15.27
CA PRO A 604 14.64 -15.98 16.73
C PRO A 604 14.71 -14.54 17.25
N LYS A 605 15.42 -13.64 16.57
CA LYS A 605 15.43 -12.21 16.90
C LYS A 605 14.05 -11.56 16.74
N VAL A 606 13.22 -12.07 15.82
CA VAL A 606 11.84 -11.62 15.62
C VAL A 606 10.92 -12.21 16.70
N LEU A 607 11.08 -13.48 17.06
CA LEU A 607 10.32 -14.13 18.14
C LEU A 607 10.51 -13.44 19.49
N ASN A 608 11.76 -13.08 19.80
CA ASN A 608 12.12 -12.44 21.06
C ASN A 608 11.79 -10.94 21.08
N CYS A 609 11.35 -10.37 19.95
CA CYS A 609 11.05 -8.94 19.84
C CYS A 609 9.65 -8.65 20.37
N GLU A 610 9.57 -7.88 21.46
CA GLU A 610 8.31 -7.43 22.06
C GLU A 610 8.11 -5.93 21.86
N TYR A 611 6.90 -5.52 21.44
CA TYR A 611 6.52 -4.11 21.26
C TYR A 611 5.09 -3.83 21.78
N ALA A 612 4.96 -3.61 23.09
CA ALA A 612 3.67 -3.60 23.78
C ALA A 612 2.71 -2.44 23.42
N VAL A 613 3.20 -1.34 22.81
CA VAL A 613 2.36 -0.16 22.49
C VAL A 613 1.26 -0.49 21.45
N ARG A 614 1.43 -1.57 20.68
CA ARG A 614 0.43 -2.14 19.76
C ARG A 614 0.22 -3.65 20.00
N GLY A 615 0.34 -4.07 21.26
CA GLY A 615 0.19 -5.47 21.66
C GLY A 615 -1.25 -5.88 21.95
N GLU A 616 -1.39 -6.94 22.74
CA GLU A 616 -2.63 -7.64 23.08
C GLU A 616 -3.80 -6.70 23.47
N ILE A 617 -3.56 -5.70 24.34
CA ILE A 617 -4.60 -4.78 24.80
C ILE A 617 -5.28 -4.01 23.66
N VAL A 618 -4.54 -3.71 22.59
CA VAL A 618 -5.07 -3.01 21.41
C VAL A 618 -5.93 -3.94 20.58
N THR A 619 -5.54 -5.21 20.46
CA THR A 619 -6.36 -6.25 19.81
C THR A 619 -7.68 -6.45 20.55
N LEU A 620 -7.66 -6.53 21.89
CA LEU A 620 -8.89 -6.57 22.69
C LEU A 620 -9.76 -5.33 22.44
N ALA A 621 -9.16 -4.14 22.43
CA ALA A 621 -9.88 -2.90 22.20
C ALA A 621 -10.55 -2.85 20.80
N GLN A 622 -9.89 -3.36 19.77
CA GLN A 622 -10.45 -3.46 18.42
C GLN A 622 -11.62 -4.45 18.35
N ASN A 623 -11.52 -5.58 19.04
CA ASN A 623 -12.60 -6.55 19.14
C ASN A 623 -13.83 -5.94 19.84
N LEU A 624 -13.63 -5.25 20.96
CA LEU A 624 -14.71 -4.51 21.65
C LEU A 624 -15.28 -3.40 20.78
N GLN A 625 -14.45 -2.70 20.00
CA GLN A 625 -14.93 -1.68 19.08
C GLN A 625 -15.79 -2.27 17.96
N GLN A 626 -15.50 -3.50 17.52
CA GLN A 626 -16.32 -4.22 16.56
C GLN A 626 -17.64 -4.70 17.20
N GLU A 627 -17.58 -5.20 18.43
CA GLU A 627 -18.75 -5.61 19.22
C GLU A 627 -19.74 -4.45 19.42
N LEU A 628 -19.25 -3.26 19.78
CA LEU A 628 -20.08 -2.05 19.92
C LEU A 628 -20.77 -1.62 18.62
N LYS A 629 -20.13 -1.88 17.47
CA LYS A 629 -20.71 -1.59 16.15
C LYS A 629 -21.78 -2.61 15.76
N GLU A 630 -21.55 -3.87 16.07
CA GLU A 630 -22.47 -4.97 15.76
C GLU A 630 -23.68 -4.98 16.70
N ASN A 631 -23.45 -4.69 17.98
CA ASN A 631 -24.43 -4.73 19.05
C ASN A 631 -24.39 -3.43 19.89
N PRO A 632 -24.95 -2.31 19.39
CA PRO A 632 -25.03 -1.07 20.17
C PRO A 632 -25.77 -1.29 21.50
N GLY A 633 -25.17 -0.84 22.60
CA GLY A 633 -25.71 -1.01 23.96
C GLY A 633 -25.37 -2.34 24.65
N SER A 634 -24.54 -3.20 24.04
CA SER A 634 -24.05 -4.45 24.66
C SER A 634 -23.13 -4.25 25.87
N ARG A 635 -22.53 -3.05 25.99
CA ARG A 635 -21.60 -2.67 27.06
C ARG A 635 -22.11 -1.44 27.81
N THR A 636 -21.49 -1.16 28.96
CA THR A 636 -21.75 0.02 29.79
C THR A 636 -21.16 1.33 29.23
N PHE A 637 -20.49 1.25 28.08
CA PHE A 637 -19.89 2.37 27.37
C PHE A 637 -20.14 2.25 25.86
N ASP A 638 -20.22 3.38 25.17
CA ASP A 638 -20.60 3.42 23.74
C ASP A 638 -19.42 3.53 22.78
N GLU A 639 -18.21 3.72 23.30
CA GLU A 639 -17.01 3.89 22.47
C GLU A 639 -15.73 3.42 23.16
N ILE A 640 -14.70 3.21 22.35
CA ILE A 640 -13.34 2.92 22.80
C ILE A 640 -12.51 4.20 22.81
N LEU A 641 -11.93 4.51 23.96
CA LEU A 641 -11.08 5.66 24.20
C LEU A 641 -9.61 5.25 24.20
N TYR A 642 -8.95 5.46 23.06
CA TYR A 642 -7.54 5.10 22.85
C TYR A 642 -6.59 6.04 23.60
N CYS A 643 -6.36 5.78 24.89
CA CYS A 643 -5.39 6.47 25.73
C CYS A 643 -4.01 5.76 25.73
N ASN A 644 -3.75 4.92 24.72
CA ASN A 644 -2.60 4.03 24.65
C ASN A 644 -1.47 4.54 23.74
N ILE A 645 -1.75 5.41 22.76
CA ILE A 645 -0.78 5.86 21.75
C ILE A 645 -0.66 7.38 21.67
N GLY A 646 0.58 7.88 21.49
CA GLY A 646 0.82 9.31 21.26
C GLY A 646 0.51 9.71 19.81
N ASN A 647 -0.77 9.80 19.47
CA ASN A 647 -1.25 10.13 18.13
C ASN A 647 -2.21 11.34 18.16
N PRO A 648 -1.68 12.58 18.22
CA PRO A 648 -2.48 13.75 18.60
C PRO A 648 -3.69 14.03 17.71
N GLN A 649 -3.52 13.97 16.38
CA GLN A 649 -4.61 14.28 15.44
C GLN A 649 -5.75 13.26 15.48
N SER A 650 -5.47 12.00 15.82
CA SER A 650 -6.53 10.98 16.02
C SER A 650 -7.39 11.25 17.25
N LEU A 651 -6.94 12.12 18.16
CA LEU A 651 -7.67 12.56 19.35
C LEU A 651 -8.11 14.03 19.25
N GLY A 652 -8.21 14.56 18.03
CA GLY A 652 -8.87 15.83 17.75
C GLY A 652 -7.96 17.07 17.78
N GLN A 653 -6.64 16.92 17.97
CA GLN A 653 -5.72 18.04 17.75
C GLN A 653 -5.79 18.49 16.29
N GLN A 654 -6.02 19.79 16.06
CA GLN A 654 -6.03 20.35 14.72
C GLN A 654 -4.60 20.41 14.14
N PRO A 655 -4.43 20.22 12.83
CA PRO A 655 -3.14 20.43 12.18
C PRO A 655 -2.78 21.92 12.16
N ILE A 656 -1.49 22.24 12.22
CA ILE A 656 -1.00 23.62 12.08
C ILE A 656 -1.21 24.10 10.64
N THR A 657 -1.88 25.24 10.48
CA THR A 657 -2.36 25.72 9.18
C THR A 657 -1.20 25.98 8.22
N PHE A 658 -0.20 26.76 8.65
CA PHE A 658 0.99 27.09 7.85
C PHE A 658 1.69 25.86 7.27
N PHE A 659 1.83 24.78 8.06
CA PHE A 659 2.45 23.55 7.58
C PHE A 659 1.63 22.89 6.47
N ARG A 660 0.30 22.89 6.57
CA ARG A 660 -0.58 22.29 5.58
C ARG A 660 -0.67 23.10 4.30
N GLU A 661 -0.65 24.43 4.41
CA GLU A 661 -0.58 25.34 3.26
C GLU A 661 0.68 25.08 2.43
N VAL A 662 1.87 25.14 3.05
CA VAL A 662 3.15 24.93 2.34
C VAL A 662 3.21 23.54 1.69
N LEU A 663 2.77 22.49 2.41
CA LEU A 663 2.75 21.13 1.86
C LEU A 663 1.81 21.01 0.66
N ALA A 664 0.59 21.58 0.73
CA ALA A 664 -0.36 21.56 -0.37
C ALA A 664 0.19 22.26 -1.62
N LEU A 665 0.86 23.40 -1.43
CA LEU A 665 1.53 24.14 -2.50
C LEU A 665 2.70 23.37 -3.12
N CYS A 666 3.50 22.66 -2.30
CA CYS A 666 4.61 21.85 -2.78
C CYS A 666 4.16 20.55 -3.47
N ASP A 667 3.06 19.95 -3.02
CA ASP A 667 2.48 18.73 -3.63
C ASP A 667 1.79 19.04 -4.96
N HIS A 668 1.26 20.26 -5.14
CA HIS A 668 0.65 20.71 -6.39
C HIS A 668 1.22 22.06 -6.88
N PRO A 669 2.49 22.11 -7.33
CA PRO A 669 3.17 23.38 -7.64
C PRO A 669 2.54 24.17 -8.79
N ALA A 670 1.69 23.55 -9.62
CA ALA A 670 1.00 24.20 -10.72
C ALA A 670 -0.04 25.25 -10.28
N ILE A 671 -0.40 25.31 -8.99
CA ILE A 671 -1.31 26.35 -8.47
C ILE A 671 -0.56 27.60 -8.04
N LEU A 672 0.76 27.56 -7.85
CA LEU A 672 1.52 28.72 -7.36
C LEU A 672 1.40 29.95 -8.26
N ASP A 673 1.27 29.75 -9.57
CA ASP A 673 1.18 30.83 -10.56
C ASP A 673 -0.26 31.34 -10.81
N ARG A 674 -1.25 30.81 -10.08
CA ARG A 674 -2.66 31.20 -10.24
C ARG A 674 -3.01 32.40 -9.37
N ALA A 675 -3.77 33.34 -9.92
CA ALA A 675 -4.18 34.55 -9.19
C ALA A 675 -5.05 34.22 -7.96
N GLU A 676 -5.84 33.15 -8.05
CA GLU A 676 -6.71 32.66 -6.99
C GLU A 676 -5.93 32.18 -5.76
N THR A 677 -4.69 31.72 -5.95
CA THR A 677 -3.83 31.20 -4.87
C THR A 677 -3.50 32.27 -3.85
N GLN A 678 -3.30 33.52 -4.29
CA GLN A 678 -3.05 34.68 -3.42
C GLN A 678 -4.24 35.01 -2.51
N GLY A 679 -5.45 34.52 -2.82
CA GLY A 679 -6.63 34.70 -1.97
C GLY A 679 -6.94 33.51 -1.06
N LEU A 680 -6.24 32.37 -1.24
CA LEU A 680 -6.51 31.11 -0.52
C LEU A 680 -5.40 30.70 0.45
N PHE A 681 -4.18 31.17 0.23
CA PHE A 681 -3.00 30.82 1.02
C PHE A 681 -2.32 32.08 1.52
N SER A 682 -1.75 32.02 2.74
CA SER A 682 -0.93 33.11 3.28
C SER A 682 0.27 33.43 2.36
N ALA A 683 0.62 34.70 2.24
CA ALA A 683 1.68 35.15 1.33
C ALA A 683 3.04 34.50 1.65
N ASP A 684 3.36 34.32 2.93
CA ASP A 684 4.59 33.69 3.39
C ASP A 684 4.59 32.16 3.20
N SER A 685 3.42 31.49 3.17
CA SER A 685 3.35 30.08 2.77
C SER A 685 3.66 29.88 1.28
N ILE A 686 3.18 30.79 0.42
CA ILE A 686 3.47 30.81 -1.02
C ILE A 686 4.95 31.06 -1.26
N GLU A 687 5.51 32.07 -0.58
CA GLU A 687 6.95 32.35 -0.66
C GLU A 687 7.78 31.15 -0.20
N ARG A 688 7.40 30.54 0.94
CA ARG A 688 8.07 29.35 1.45
C ARG A 688 8.03 28.19 0.47
N ALA A 689 6.89 27.94 -0.17
CA ALA A 689 6.75 26.88 -1.16
C ALA A 689 7.69 27.11 -2.36
N PHE A 690 7.79 28.35 -2.88
CA PHE A 690 8.75 28.68 -3.94
C PHE A 690 10.20 28.44 -3.51
N GLN A 691 10.58 28.93 -2.33
CA GLN A 691 11.93 28.74 -1.78
C GLN A 691 12.30 27.26 -1.67
N ILE A 692 11.38 26.43 -1.20
CA ILE A 692 11.59 24.98 -1.07
C ILE A 692 11.70 24.31 -2.43
N LEU A 693 10.80 24.62 -3.36
CA LEU A 693 10.84 24.04 -4.72
C LEU A 693 12.15 24.37 -5.44
N ASP A 694 12.67 25.59 -5.27
CA ASP A 694 13.94 26.02 -5.88
C ASP A 694 15.17 25.32 -5.31
N GLN A 695 15.07 24.75 -4.11
CA GLN A 695 16.11 23.91 -3.53
C GLN A 695 16.05 22.45 -4.00
N ILE A 696 14.97 22.05 -4.68
CA ILE A 696 14.78 20.69 -5.19
C ILE A 696 15.22 20.66 -6.66
N PRO A 697 16.15 19.75 -7.03
CA PRO A 697 16.57 19.61 -8.42
C PRO A 697 15.38 19.43 -9.37
N GLY A 698 15.26 20.33 -10.35
CA GLY A 698 14.17 20.33 -11.33
C GLY A 698 12.78 20.61 -10.73
N ARG A 699 12.69 21.18 -9.52
CA ARG A 699 11.43 21.36 -8.76
C ARG A 699 10.61 20.06 -8.65
N ALA A 700 11.27 18.91 -8.71
CA ALA A 700 10.64 17.60 -8.83
C ALA A 700 10.36 16.97 -7.45
N THR A 701 9.27 17.37 -6.81
CA THR A 701 8.87 16.87 -5.47
C THR A 701 8.55 15.37 -5.43
N GLY A 702 8.29 14.74 -6.58
CA GLY A 702 8.09 13.29 -6.71
C GLY A 702 9.34 12.46 -7.00
N ALA A 703 10.52 13.08 -7.14
CA ALA A 703 11.77 12.37 -7.40
C ALA A 703 12.45 11.90 -6.11
N TYR A 704 13.36 10.92 -6.23
CA TYR A 704 14.27 10.61 -5.13
C TYR A 704 15.19 11.80 -4.85
N SER A 705 15.40 12.09 -3.57
CA SER A 705 16.42 13.04 -3.11
C SER A 705 17.77 12.34 -2.91
N HIS A 706 18.79 13.11 -2.53
CA HIS A 706 20.01 12.53 -1.97
C HIS A 706 19.67 11.65 -0.75
N SER A 707 20.41 10.58 -0.48
CA SER A 707 20.06 9.61 0.59
C SER A 707 20.09 10.17 2.01
N GLN A 708 20.77 11.29 2.23
CA GLN A 708 20.69 12.05 3.48
C GLN A 708 19.48 13.00 3.54
N GLY A 709 18.82 13.25 2.40
CA GLY A 709 17.79 14.26 2.22
C GLY A 709 18.23 15.41 1.32
N ILE A 710 17.25 16.18 0.82
CA ILE A 710 17.46 17.37 -0.01
C ILE A 710 18.41 18.33 0.71
N LYS A 711 19.46 18.76 0.02
CA LYS A 711 20.53 19.54 0.65
C LYS A 711 20.02 20.85 1.25
N GLY A 712 19.22 21.63 0.53
CA GLY A 712 18.68 22.89 1.05
C GLY A 712 17.81 22.72 2.30
N LEU A 713 17.07 21.61 2.39
CA LEU A 713 16.28 21.28 3.58
C LEU A 713 17.17 20.90 4.76
N ARG A 714 18.27 20.18 4.53
CA ARG A 714 19.28 19.90 5.57
C ARG A 714 19.99 21.17 6.01
N ASP A 715 20.32 22.09 5.10
CA ASP A 715 20.90 23.39 5.43
C ASP A 715 19.95 24.22 6.32
N THR A 716 18.64 24.16 6.03
CA THR A 716 17.60 24.81 6.85
C THR A 716 17.52 24.22 8.25
N ILE A 717 17.56 22.88 8.37
CA ILE A 717 17.55 22.19 9.66
C ILE A 717 18.81 22.50 10.46
N ALA A 718 19.99 22.51 9.83
CA ALA A 718 21.25 22.88 10.47
C ALA A 718 21.17 24.30 11.06
N SER A 719 20.64 25.24 10.28
CA SER A 719 20.42 26.63 10.73
C SER A 719 19.44 26.71 11.91
N GLY A 720 18.38 25.89 11.90
CA GLY A 720 17.44 25.80 13.01
C GLY A 720 18.06 25.22 14.29
N ILE A 721 18.90 24.19 14.17
CA ILE A 721 19.66 23.63 15.29
C ILE A 721 20.63 24.67 15.86
N GLU A 722 21.34 25.40 14.99
CA GLU A 722 22.25 26.46 15.40
C GLU A 722 21.53 27.60 16.13
N ALA A 723 20.37 28.02 15.63
CA ALA A 723 19.56 29.03 16.28
C ALA A 723 19.04 28.59 17.66
N ARG A 724 18.66 27.31 17.80
CA ARG A 724 18.20 26.73 19.08
C ARG A 724 19.35 26.59 20.09
N ASP A 725 20.51 26.13 19.63
CA ASP A 725 21.60 25.72 20.51
C ASP A 725 22.63 26.82 20.77
N GLY A 726 22.76 27.80 19.88
CA GLY A 726 23.82 28.80 19.88
C GLY A 726 25.17 28.25 19.43
N TYR A 727 25.20 27.07 18.79
CA TYR A 727 26.40 26.42 18.27
C TYR A 727 26.18 25.92 16.84
N PRO A 728 27.17 26.02 15.94
CA PRO A 728 27.03 25.60 14.55
C PRO A 728 26.58 24.15 14.38
N ALA A 729 25.85 23.89 13.30
CA ALA A 729 25.48 22.56 12.82
C ALA A 729 25.89 22.42 11.34
N ASP A 730 26.33 21.22 10.94
CA ASP A 730 26.67 20.93 9.54
C ASP A 730 25.54 20.13 8.90
N SER A 731 25.11 20.53 7.70
CA SER A 731 24.10 19.78 6.95
C SER A 731 24.59 18.41 6.48
N ASN A 732 25.89 18.18 6.39
CA ASN A 732 26.49 16.87 6.10
C ASN A 732 26.36 15.89 7.26
N ASP A 733 26.12 16.38 8.48
CA ASP A 733 25.88 15.57 9.67
C ASP A 733 24.39 15.22 9.85
N ILE A 734 23.51 15.77 9.01
CA ILE A 734 22.06 15.56 9.09
C ILE A 734 21.61 14.48 8.11
N PHE A 735 20.84 13.53 8.61
CA PHE A 735 20.16 12.50 7.83
C PHE A 735 18.66 12.60 8.06
N LEU A 736 17.91 12.94 7.01
CA LEU A 736 16.44 12.96 7.02
C LEU A 736 15.88 11.54 6.90
N THR A 737 14.95 11.18 7.78
CA THR A 737 14.44 9.82 7.93
C THR A 737 12.91 9.79 8.01
N ASP A 738 12.30 8.62 7.76
CA ASP A 738 10.84 8.44 7.81
C ASP A 738 10.28 8.41 9.26
N GLY A 739 10.44 9.53 9.96
CA GLY A 739 10.37 9.66 11.41
C GLY A 739 11.71 9.33 12.09
N ALA A 740 11.75 9.39 13.42
CA ALA A 740 12.96 9.03 14.18
C ALA A 740 13.22 7.50 14.22
N SER A 741 12.18 6.67 14.05
CA SER A 741 12.31 5.21 14.23
C SER A 741 13.34 4.54 13.30
N PRO A 742 13.38 4.84 11.98
CA PRO A 742 14.42 4.30 11.11
C PRO A 742 15.84 4.70 11.52
N ALA A 743 16.02 5.91 12.06
CA ALA A 743 17.33 6.38 12.54
C ALA A 743 17.81 5.56 13.76
N VAL A 744 16.90 5.24 14.70
CA VAL A 744 17.21 4.37 15.83
C VAL A 744 17.61 2.97 15.36
N HIS A 745 16.86 2.37 14.42
CA HIS A 745 17.22 1.07 13.84
C HIS A 745 18.60 1.11 13.16
N MET A 746 18.89 2.17 12.41
CA MET A 746 20.17 2.36 11.75
C MET A 746 21.34 2.38 12.75
N MET A 747 21.17 3.04 13.90
CA MET A 747 22.21 3.05 14.94
C MET A 747 22.35 1.71 15.66
N MET A 748 21.26 0.98 15.89
CA MET A 748 21.35 -0.38 16.42
C MET A 748 22.10 -1.31 15.45
N GLN A 749 21.79 -1.22 14.15
CA GLN A 749 22.45 -1.99 13.10
C GLN A 749 23.94 -1.66 12.97
N LEU A 750 24.32 -0.39 13.17
CA LEU A 750 25.72 0.04 13.10
C LEU A 750 26.54 -0.46 14.30
N LEU A 751 25.98 -0.36 15.50
CA LEU A 751 26.73 -0.49 16.75
C LEU A 751 26.78 -1.94 17.27
N ILE A 752 25.77 -2.75 16.97
CA ILE A 752 25.64 -4.14 17.43
C ILE A 752 26.27 -5.09 16.40
N ARG A 753 27.37 -5.73 16.78
CA ARG A 753 28.06 -6.75 15.96
C ARG A 753 27.62 -8.17 16.32
N SER A 754 27.20 -8.38 17.56
CA SER A 754 26.79 -9.68 18.11
C SER A 754 25.98 -9.51 19.39
N GLU A 755 25.46 -10.60 19.94
CA GLU A 755 24.76 -10.65 21.23
C GLU A 755 25.60 -10.11 22.41
N LYS A 756 26.93 -10.11 22.27
CA LYS A 756 27.85 -9.56 23.28
C LYS A 756 27.95 -8.03 23.26
N ASP A 757 27.41 -7.35 22.25
CA ASP A 757 27.33 -5.89 22.26
C ASP A 757 26.06 -5.44 23.00
N GLY A 758 26.25 -4.54 23.96
CA GLY A 758 25.18 -4.04 24.83
C GLY A 758 24.83 -2.57 24.56
N ILE A 759 23.56 -2.22 24.76
CA ILE A 759 23.10 -0.82 24.75
C ILE A 759 22.45 -0.53 26.10
N LEU A 760 22.93 0.50 26.81
CA LEU A 760 22.30 1.00 28.03
C LEU A 760 20.98 1.69 27.65
N CYS A 761 19.88 1.26 28.25
CA CYS A 761 18.52 1.71 27.92
C CYS A 761 17.72 1.95 29.22
N PRO A 762 16.93 3.04 29.30
CA PRO A 762 16.21 3.37 30.54
C PRO A 762 15.18 2.30 30.89
N ILE A 763 14.84 2.21 32.16
CA ILE A 763 13.68 1.45 32.64
C ILE A 763 12.88 2.37 33.56
N PRO A 764 11.62 2.69 33.22
CA PRO A 764 10.90 2.28 32.00
C PRO A 764 11.44 2.91 30.70
N GLN A 765 11.25 2.26 29.55
CA GLN A 765 11.67 2.76 28.23
C GLN A 765 10.55 2.84 27.21
N TYR A 766 10.73 3.67 26.18
CA TYR A 766 9.95 3.60 24.95
C TYR A 766 10.28 2.30 24.17
N PRO A 767 9.34 1.34 23.99
CA PRO A 767 9.64 -0.02 23.54
C PRO A 767 10.29 -0.21 22.16
N LEU A 768 10.44 0.86 21.39
CA LEU A 768 11.24 0.84 20.16
C LEU A 768 12.69 0.43 20.45
N TYR A 769 13.28 0.87 21.58
CA TYR A 769 14.67 0.55 21.90
C TYR A 769 14.85 -0.93 22.20
N SER A 770 14.05 -1.48 23.12
CA SER A 770 14.10 -2.91 23.41
C SER A 770 13.85 -3.78 22.17
N ALA A 771 12.83 -3.44 21.37
CA ALA A 771 12.53 -4.15 20.13
C ALA A 771 13.71 -4.07 19.14
N SER A 772 14.25 -2.87 18.92
CA SER A 772 15.34 -2.65 17.96
C SER A 772 16.63 -3.35 18.37
N ILE A 773 17.00 -3.30 19.66
CA ILE A 773 18.19 -4.00 20.18
C ILE A 773 18.05 -5.51 19.94
N THR A 774 16.91 -6.10 20.26
CA THR A 774 16.66 -7.53 20.05
C THR A 774 16.65 -7.92 18.58
N LEU A 775 15.99 -7.14 17.71
CA LEU A 775 15.94 -7.41 16.26
C LEU A 775 17.32 -7.40 15.60
N HIS A 776 18.23 -6.57 16.08
CA HIS A 776 19.62 -6.53 15.60
C HIS A 776 20.51 -7.57 16.31
N GLY A 777 20.00 -8.22 17.37
CA GLY A 777 20.67 -9.29 18.08
C GLY A 777 21.73 -8.80 19.06
N GLY A 778 21.47 -7.68 19.73
CA GLY A 778 22.28 -7.17 20.84
C GLY A 778 21.64 -7.43 22.19
N THR A 779 22.34 -7.02 23.25
CA THR A 779 21.87 -7.14 24.63
C THR A 779 21.37 -5.79 25.16
N LEU A 780 20.14 -5.74 25.67
CA LEU A 780 19.65 -4.59 26.41
C LEU A 780 20.26 -4.59 27.82
N VAL A 781 21.01 -3.54 28.16
CA VAL A 781 21.52 -3.31 29.51
C VAL A 781 20.60 -2.29 30.19
N PRO A 782 19.79 -2.69 31.18
CA PRO A 782 18.84 -1.78 31.79
C PRO A 782 19.58 -0.78 32.68
N TYR A 783 19.08 0.45 32.76
CA TYR A 783 19.35 1.34 33.89
C TYR A 783 18.03 1.89 34.42
N TYR A 784 17.85 1.89 35.73
CA TYR A 784 16.57 2.26 36.32
C TYR A 784 16.50 3.77 36.57
N LEU A 785 15.43 4.38 36.06
CA LEU A 785 15.09 5.76 36.41
C LEU A 785 14.50 5.78 37.82
N ASP A 786 14.88 6.76 38.62
CA ASP A 786 14.43 6.84 40.00
C ASP A 786 13.07 7.55 40.09
N GLU A 787 12.02 6.76 40.25
CA GLU A 787 10.64 7.25 40.44
C GLU A 787 10.53 8.24 41.60
N ALA A 788 11.23 8.01 42.72
CA ALA A 788 11.10 8.80 43.94
C ALA A 788 11.63 10.23 43.79
N THR A 789 12.57 10.44 42.87
CA THR A 789 13.14 11.76 42.55
C THR A 789 12.58 12.37 41.26
N GLY A 790 11.41 11.90 40.80
CA GLY A 790 10.76 12.44 39.61
C GLY A 790 11.26 11.81 38.30
N TRP A 791 11.60 10.53 38.32
CA TRP A 791 12.20 9.77 37.20
C TRP A 791 13.59 10.29 36.79
N GLY A 792 14.37 10.74 37.77
CA GLY A 792 15.75 11.19 37.59
C GLY A 792 16.67 10.06 37.11
N LEU A 793 17.75 10.44 36.41
CA LEU A 793 18.80 9.51 36.00
C LEU A 793 20.02 9.71 36.88
N GLU A 794 20.38 8.67 37.66
CA GLU A 794 21.57 8.71 38.51
C GLU A 794 22.81 8.10 37.84
N ILE A 795 23.96 8.77 37.95
CA ILE A 795 25.22 8.27 37.39
C ILE A 795 25.74 7.04 38.14
N SER A 796 25.48 6.94 39.44
CA SER A 796 25.75 5.75 40.27
C SER A 796 25.08 4.51 39.65
N GLU A 797 23.81 4.63 39.29
CA GLU A 797 23.05 3.57 38.66
C GLU A 797 23.64 3.19 37.29
N LEU A 798 23.96 4.16 36.43
CA LEU A 798 24.62 3.88 35.15
C LEU A 798 25.95 3.11 35.32
N LYS A 799 26.78 3.52 36.30
CA LYS A 799 28.05 2.84 36.60
C LYS A 799 27.81 1.40 37.06
N ASN A 800 26.86 1.19 37.97
CA ASN A 800 26.55 -0.14 38.49
C ASN A 800 26.12 -1.10 37.38
N GLN A 801 25.21 -0.66 36.50
CA GLN A 801 24.70 -1.49 35.40
C GLN A 801 25.76 -1.74 34.32
N LEU A 802 26.60 -0.74 34.03
CA LEU A 802 27.73 -0.89 33.14
C LEU A 802 28.73 -1.93 33.65
N GLU A 803 29.12 -1.86 34.92
CA GLU A 803 30.06 -2.83 35.53
C GLU A 803 29.44 -4.23 35.62
N ALA A 804 28.15 -4.34 35.96
CA ALA A 804 27.44 -5.62 35.95
C ALA A 804 27.32 -6.23 34.54
N ALA A 805 27.22 -5.42 33.50
CA ALA A 805 27.24 -5.88 32.11
C ALA A 805 28.65 -6.34 31.70
N LYS A 806 29.69 -5.56 32.03
CA LYS A 806 31.09 -5.91 31.79
C LYS A 806 31.47 -7.22 32.48
N SER A 807 31.03 -7.45 33.73
CA SER A 807 31.30 -8.70 34.45
C SER A 807 30.63 -9.93 33.83
N LYS A 808 29.56 -9.74 33.04
CA LYS A 808 28.89 -10.78 32.24
C LYS A 808 29.49 -10.95 30.84
N GLY A 809 30.59 -10.25 30.53
CA GLY A 809 31.25 -10.29 29.23
C GLY A 809 30.53 -9.50 28.13
N ILE A 810 29.62 -8.58 28.49
CA ILE A 810 28.93 -7.70 27.56
C ILE A 810 29.76 -6.44 27.33
N SER A 811 30.05 -6.15 26.07
CA SER A 811 30.69 -4.92 25.61
C SER A 811 29.64 -3.85 25.36
N VAL A 812 29.41 -2.97 26.33
CA VAL A 812 28.46 -1.85 26.16
C VAL A 812 29.00 -0.83 25.17
N ARG A 813 28.19 -0.46 24.16
CA ARG A 813 28.61 0.38 23.03
C ARG A 813 27.98 1.77 23.03
N ALA A 814 26.81 1.91 23.63
CA ALA A 814 26.07 3.16 23.66
C ALA A 814 25.18 3.29 24.89
N LEU A 815 24.82 4.53 25.19
CA LEU A 815 23.79 4.92 26.15
C LEU A 815 22.65 5.61 25.38
N ALA A 816 21.45 5.05 25.44
CA ALA A 816 20.23 5.69 24.97
C ALA A 816 19.61 6.52 26.09
N VAL A 817 19.34 7.80 25.81
CA VAL A 817 18.64 8.71 26.73
C VAL A 817 17.44 9.29 26.02
N ILE A 818 16.27 9.23 26.66
CA ILE A 818 15.01 9.78 26.14
C ILE A 818 14.68 11.05 26.94
N ASN A 819 14.73 12.22 26.31
CA ASN A 819 14.52 13.49 26.99
C ASN A 819 13.82 14.53 26.08
N PRO A 820 12.60 15.00 26.41
CA PRO A 820 11.74 14.55 27.52
C PRO A 820 11.34 13.07 27.45
N GLY A 821 11.18 12.43 28.61
CA GLY A 821 11.05 10.98 28.72
C GLY A 821 9.69 10.41 28.30
N ASN A 822 9.72 9.19 27.77
CA ASN A 822 8.55 8.37 27.45
C ASN A 822 8.82 6.95 27.98
N PRO A 823 7.99 6.43 28.91
CA PRO A 823 6.62 6.87 29.21
C PRO A 823 6.48 7.91 30.34
N THR A 824 7.58 8.34 30.96
CA THR A 824 7.62 8.97 32.28
C THR A 824 7.38 10.48 32.30
N GLY A 825 7.55 11.18 31.17
CA GLY A 825 7.24 12.61 31.06
C GLY A 825 8.20 13.56 31.78
N GLN A 826 9.32 13.07 32.34
CA GLN A 826 10.32 13.92 32.97
C GLN A 826 11.17 14.69 31.94
N VAL A 827 11.70 15.82 32.39
CA VAL A 827 12.67 16.64 31.67
C VAL A 827 13.96 16.66 32.48
N LEU A 828 15.07 16.22 31.88
CA LEU A 828 16.36 16.23 32.55
C LEU A 828 16.86 17.67 32.78
N SER A 829 17.49 17.90 33.92
CA SER A 829 18.17 19.18 34.17
C SER A 829 19.48 19.24 33.39
N GLU A 830 19.92 20.46 33.05
CA GLU A 830 21.20 20.66 32.38
C GLU A 830 22.38 20.07 33.18
N SER A 831 22.35 20.18 34.52
CA SER A 831 23.38 19.61 35.39
C SER A 831 23.48 18.09 35.23
N ASN A 832 22.36 17.38 35.20
CA ASN A 832 22.34 15.94 35.02
C ASN A 832 22.79 15.54 33.61
N GLN A 833 22.39 16.31 32.59
CA GLN A 833 22.88 16.09 31.22
C GLN A 833 24.41 16.26 31.11
N ARG A 834 25.01 17.22 31.82
CA ARG A 834 26.48 17.38 31.87
C ARG A 834 27.16 16.15 32.46
N GLU A 835 26.60 15.61 33.54
CA GLU A 835 27.12 14.39 34.17
C GLU A 835 27.02 13.17 33.23
N ILE A 836 25.92 13.04 32.49
CA ILE A 836 25.72 11.99 31.48
C ILE A 836 26.74 12.12 30.34
N VAL A 837 26.97 13.33 29.82
CA VAL A 837 27.97 13.58 28.78
C VAL A 837 29.37 13.22 29.28
N GLU A 838 29.73 13.60 30.51
CA GLU A 838 31.02 13.24 31.09
C GLU A 838 31.17 11.72 31.27
N PHE A 839 30.10 11.05 31.71
CA PHE A 839 30.06 9.60 31.83
C PHE A 839 30.29 8.91 30.48
N CYS A 840 29.56 9.31 29.43
CA CYS A 840 29.73 8.73 28.08
C CYS A 840 31.13 8.98 27.52
N LYS A 841 31.68 10.18 27.69
CA LYS A 841 33.06 10.49 27.29
C LYS A 841 34.08 9.61 28.01
N LYS A 842 33.97 9.51 29.34
CA LYS A 842 34.90 8.70 30.16
C LYS A 842 34.85 7.22 29.79
N GLU A 843 33.65 6.68 29.60
CA GLU A 843 33.42 5.27 29.31
C GLU A 843 33.46 4.95 27.80
N LYS A 844 33.70 5.95 26.95
CA LYS A 844 33.77 5.85 25.47
C LYS A 844 32.49 5.27 24.85
N LEU A 845 31.34 5.68 25.37
CA LEU A 845 30.03 5.27 24.89
C LEU A 845 29.49 6.28 23.87
N VAL A 846 28.86 5.77 22.80
CA VAL A 846 28.04 6.62 21.92
C VAL A 846 26.81 7.08 22.70
N LEU A 847 26.51 8.38 22.67
CA LEU A 847 25.29 8.92 23.27
C LEU A 847 24.18 9.00 22.20
N LEU A 848 23.12 8.23 22.41
CA LEU A 848 21.92 8.20 21.57
C LEU A 848 20.85 9.06 22.26
N ALA A 849 20.71 10.31 21.84
CA ALA A 849 19.81 11.30 22.43
C ALA A 849 18.46 11.35 21.68
N ASP A 850 17.43 10.74 22.25
CA ASP A 850 16.06 10.79 21.73
C ASP A 850 15.34 12.04 22.23
N GLU A 851 15.29 13.07 21.38
CA GLU A 851 14.83 14.41 21.72
C GLU A 851 13.49 14.74 21.02
N VAL A 852 12.70 13.71 20.70
CA VAL A 852 11.46 13.86 19.91
C VAL A 852 10.38 14.71 20.59
N TYR A 853 10.46 14.89 21.91
CA TYR A 853 9.49 15.66 22.71
C TYR A 853 9.98 17.05 23.09
N GLN A 854 11.03 17.58 22.45
CA GLN A 854 11.70 18.82 22.85
C GLN A 854 10.80 20.07 22.98
N GLU A 855 9.70 20.16 22.23
CA GLU A 855 8.74 21.29 22.33
C GLU A 855 7.58 21.02 23.31
N ASN A 856 7.50 19.83 23.91
CA ASN A 856 6.48 19.49 24.90
C ASN A 856 7.05 19.65 26.31
N ILE A 857 7.14 20.89 26.79
CA ILE A 857 7.58 21.21 28.16
C ILE A 857 6.46 22.01 28.83
N TYR A 858 5.99 21.54 29.99
CA TYR A 858 4.79 22.09 30.64
C TYR A 858 5.10 22.84 31.93
N VAL A 859 6.32 22.67 32.45
CA VAL A 859 6.69 23.14 33.76
C VAL A 859 7.58 24.38 33.65
N PRO A 860 7.32 25.42 34.45
CA PRO A 860 8.03 26.69 34.30
C PRO A 860 9.48 26.63 34.79
N ASP A 861 9.80 25.65 35.64
CA ASP A 861 11.11 25.51 36.30
C ASP A 861 12.14 24.72 35.47
N LYS A 862 11.74 24.14 34.33
CA LYS A 862 12.64 23.41 33.42
C LYS A 862 12.49 23.88 31.98
N GLN A 863 13.54 23.68 31.21
CA GLN A 863 13.58 23.95 29.78
C GLN A 863 14.23 22.77 29.06
N PHE A 864 13.96 22.65 27.76
CA PHE A 864 14.69 21.69 26.94
C PHE A 864 16.11 22.19 26.67
N HIS A 865 17.11 21.34 26.91
CA HIS A 865 18.48 21.53 26.48
C HIS A 865 18.89 20.32 25.65
N SER A 866 19.37 20.54 24.42
CA SER A 866 19.87 19.44 23.59
C SER A 866 21.19 18.90 24.16
N PHE A 867 21.42 17.60 24.05
CA PHE A 867 22.70 17.01 24.44
C PHE A 867 23.87 17.55 23.61
N LYS A 868 23.62 17.96 22.36
CA LYS A 868 24.60 18.68 21.55
C LYS A 868 25.01 20.00 22.19
N LYS A 869 24.04 20.86 22.57
CA LYS A 869 24.31 22.14 23.25
C LYS A 869 25.10 21.94 24.54
N VAL A 870 24.67 20.96 25.36
CA VAL A 870 25.34 20.66 26.63
C VAL A 870 26.79 20.24 26.40
N SER A 871 27.02 19.30 25.47
CA SER A 871 28.36 18.83 25.10
C SER A 871 29.26 19.97 24.60
N ARG A 872 28.76 20.82 23.69
CA ARG A 872 29.52 21.96 23.16
C ARG A 872 29.82 23.01 24.24
N THR A 873 28.89 23.24 25.16
CA THR A 873 29.09 24.15 26.30
C THR A 873 30.12 23.63 27.30
N MET A 874 30.33 22.31 27.37
CA MET A 874 31.42 21.70 28.14
C MET A 874 32.77 21.77 27.41
N GLY A 875 32.82 22.31 26.19
CA GLY A 875 34.02 22.38 25.35
C GLY A 875 34.32 21.10 24.58
N TYR A 876 33.39 20.15 24.53
CA TYR A 876 33.57 18.88 23.83
C TYR A 876 33.10 18.97 22.38
N GLY A 877 33.95 18.52 21.47
CA GLY A 877 33.75 18.54 20.03
C GLY A 877 33.73 17.13 19.42
N GLU A 878 34.01 17.04 18.12
CA GLU A 878 33.99 15.77 17.38
C GLU A 878 35.04 14.76 17.84
N LYS A 879 36.12 15.20 18.50
CA LYS A 879 37.19 14.30 18.95
C LYS A 879 36.93 13.71 20.34
N ASP A 880 35.95 14.25 21.06
CA ASP A 880 35.76 13.96 22.48
C ASP A 880 34.65 12.93 22.73
N ILE A 881 33.54 13.03 22.00
CA ILE A 881 32.36 12.19 22.19
C ILE A 881 31.56 12.04 20.90
N SER A 882 31.08 10.82 20.63
CA SER A 882 30.12 10.55 19.55
C SER A 882 28.69 10.72 20.05
N ILE A 883 27.91 11.58 19.40
CA ILE A 883 26.52 11.87 19.76
C ILE A 883 25.64 11.69 18.52
N VAL A 884 24.50 11.02 18.69
CA VAL A 884 23.42 10.97 17.70
C VAL A 884 22.17 11.55 18.33
N SER A 885 21.70 12.69 17.83
CA SER A 885 20.46 13.34 18.29
C SER A 885 19.33 13.03 17.32
N PHE A 886 18.21 12.51 17.83
CA PHE A 886 17.02 12.18 17.04
C PHE A 886 15.91 13.21 17.26
N GLN A 887 15.28 13.64 16.17
CA GLN A 887 14.08 14.49 16.19
C GLN A 887 13.05 14.01 15.17
N SER A 888 11.77 14.30 15.43
CA SER A 888 10.63 13.84 14.63
C SER A 888 9.54 14.92 14.53
N VAL A 889 8.87 15.00 13.38
CA VAL A 889 7.68 15.85 13.19
C VAL A 889 6.42 15.28 13.85
N SER A 890 6.50 14.05 14.37
CA SER A 890 5.34 13.32 14.87
C SER A 890 4.79 13.83 16.20
N LYS A 891 5.64 14.46 17.03
CA LYS A 891 5.31 14.88 18.40
C LYS A 891 5.29 16.41 18.48
N GLY A 892 5.36 17.02 19.67
CA GLY A 892 5.19 18.46 19.80
C GLY A 892 3.76 18.94 19.58
N TYR A 893 3.62 20.24 19.40
CA TYR A 893 2.38 20.87 18.92
C TYR A 893 2.12 20.59 17.43
N TYR A 894 3.14 20.15 16.69
CA TYR A 894 3.00 19.78 15.28
C TYR A 894 2.08 18.55 15.13
N GLY A 895 2.38 17.45 15.83
CA GLY A 895 1.50 16.27 15.90
C GLY A 895 1.30 15.50 14.57
N GLU A 896 2.26 15.58 13.65
CA GLU A 896 2.15 15.13 12.26
C GLU A 896 2.60 13.66 12.06
N CYS A 897 2.12 12.76 12.91
CA CYS A 897 2.56 11.35 12.95
C CYS A 897 2.49 10.63 11.59
N GLY A 898 1.44 10.89 10.79
CA GLY A 898 1.21 10.24 9.50
C GLY A 898 2.13 10.72 8.38
N LYS A 899 2.79 11.88 8.55
CA LYS A 899 3.70 12.46 7.55
C LYS A 899 5.09 11.82 7.57
N ARG A 900 5.40 11.06 8.62
CA ARG A 900 6.65 10.30 8.74
C ARG A 900 7.89 11.17 8.45
N GLY A 901 7.95 12.40 8.95
CA GLY A 901 9.15 13.25 8.84
C GLY A 901 10.01 13.17 10.10
N GLY A 902 11.33 13.20 9.94
CA GLY A 902 12.27 13.25 11.06
C GLY A 902 13.70 13.39 10.57
N TYR A 903 14.64 13.52 11.52
CA TYR A 903 16.06 13.52 11.22
C TYR A 903 16.88 12.97 12.38
N MET A 904 18.12 12.57 12.06
CA MET A 904 19.19 12.45 13.04
C MET A 904 20.36 13.37 12.68
N GLU A 905 20.97 13.96 13.69
CA GLU A 905 22.26 14.65 13.57
C GLU A 905 23.34 13.77 14.20
N ILE A 906 24.43 13.49 13.47
CA ILE A 906 25.55 12.69 13.94
C ILE A 906 26.79 13.57 14.15
N THR A 907 27.43 13.48 15.32
CA THR A 907 28.70 14.18 15.57
C THR A 907 29.71 13.25 16.23
N GLY A 908 30.99 13.53 16.01
CA GLY A 908 32.08 12.77 16.63
C GLY A 908 32.25 11.34 16.11
N PHE A 909 31.88 11.10 14.85
CA PHE A 909 32.20 9.89 14.11
C PHE A 909 33.28 10.17 13.07
N SER A 910 34.20 9.23 12.87
CA SER A 910 35.23 9.35 11.84
C SER A 910 34.61 9.36 10.43
N PRO A 911 35.28 9.93 9.42
CA PRO A 911 34.78 9.92 8.04
C PRO A 911 34.42 8.52 7.53
N GLU A 912 35.22 7.50 7.86
CA GLU A 912 35.00 6.12 7.43
C GLU A 912 33.74 5.52 8.06
N VAL A 913 33.42 5.88 9.30
CA VAL A 913 32.17 5.47 9.96
C VAL A 913 30.98 6.24 9.37
N ARG A 914 31.14 7.54 9.10
CA ARG A 914 30.12 8.36 8.41
C ARG A 914 29.76 7.76 7.04
N GLU A 915 30.73 7.25 6.30
CA GLU A 915 30.48 6.52 5.04
C GLU A 915 29.65 5.23 5.24
N GLN A 916 29.85 4.50 6.33
CA GLN A 916 29.02 3.32 6.61
C GLN A 916 27.57 3.71 6.95
N ILE A 917 27.38 4.82 7.68
CA ILE A 917 26.04 5.38 7.95
C ILE A 917 25.36 5.78 6.64
N TYR A 918 26.08 6.50 5.78
CA TYR A 918 25.60 6.85 4.45
C TYR A 918 25.23 5.62 3.62
N LYS A 919 26.10 4.60 3.61
CA LYS A 919 25.84 3.34 2.90
C LYS A 919 24.52 2.70 3.35
N MET A 920 24.26 2.61 4.66
CA MET A 920 23.00 2.07 5.16
C MET A 920 21.79 2.93 4.79
N ALA A 921 21.89 4.26 4.92
CA ALA A 921 20.82 5.16 4.52
C ALA A 921 20.49 5.03 3.02
N SER A 922 21.50 4.83 2.17
CA SER A 922 21.35 4.73 0.72
C SER A 922 20.61 3.47 0.24
N VAL A 923 20.53 2.41 1.04
CA VAL A 923 19.80 1.17 0.69
C VAL A 923 18.31 1.43 0.45
N ASN A 924 17.73 2.38 1.18
CA ASN A 924 16.32 2.77 1.03
C ASN A 924 16.13 3.94 0.04
N LEU A 925 17.17 4.31 -0.70
CA LEU A 925 17.25 5.47 -1.58
C LEU A 925 17.18 6.81 -0.82
N CYS A 926 16.02 7.19 -0.29
CA CYS A 926 15.83 8.37 0.58
C CYS A 926 14.50 8.29 1.36
N SER A 927 14.35 9.11 2.41
CA SER A 927 13.05 9.30 3.09
C SER A 927 12.05 10.09 2.23
N ASN A 928 10.76 10.05 2.59
CA ASN A 928 9.70 10.70 1.82
C ASN A 928 9.83 12.25 1.80
N ILE A 929 9.66 12.87 0.63
CA ILE A 929 9.94 14.30 0.42
C ILE A 929 9.01 15.22 1.22
N SER A 930 7.71 14.91 1.34
CA SER A 930 6.79 15.71 2.15
C SER A 930 7.19 15.71 3.63
N GLY A 931 7.70 14.59 4.15
CA GLY A 931 8.27 14.48 5.50
C GLY A 931 9.57 15.27 5.67
N GLN A 932 10.43 15.30 4.64
CA GLN A 932 11.64 16.13 4.61
C GLN A 932 11.30 17.63 4.65
N ILE A 933 10.35 18.06 3.80
CA ILE A 933 9.84 19.44 3.77
C ILE A 933 9.32 19.81 5.16
N LEU A 934 8.47 18.98 5.73
CA LEU A 934 7.88 19.25 7.03
C LEU A 934 8.93 19.31 8.17
N ALA A 935 9.96 18.47 8.13
CA ALA A 935 11.07 18.55 9.09
C ALA A 935 11.81 19.90 9.01
N SER A 936 11.99 20.45 7.80
CA SER A 936 12.56 21.79 7.62
C SER A 936 11.64 22.91 8.12
N LEU A 937 10.32 22.77 7.94
CA LEU A 937 9.33 23.75 8.41
C LEU A 937 9.25 23.80 9.94
N VAL A 938 9.34 22.64 10.60
CA VAL A 938 9.40 22.56 12.07
C VAL A 938 10.63 23.27 12.62
N MET A 939 11.78 23.16 11.94
CA MET A 939 13.03 23.79 12.37
C MET A 939 13.17 25.25 11.92
N SER A 940 12.30 25.73 11.03
CA SER A 940 12.27 27.11 10.54
C SER A 940 10.82 27.60 10.42
N PRO A 941 10.12 27.84 11.54
CA PRO A 941 8.75 28.34 11.54
C PRO A 941 8.66 29.77 10.96
N PRO A 942 7.44 30.32 10.79
CA PRO A 942 7.24 31.73 10.44
C PRO A 942 7.95 32.67 11.43
N LYS A 943 8.39 33.83 10.95
CA LYS A 943 9.13 34.85 11.71
C LYS A 943 8.29 36.10 11.92
N VAL A 944 8.66 36.90 12.92
CA VAL A 944 8.00 38.19 13.18
C VAL A 944 8.01 39.04 11.91
N GLY A 945 6.83 39.43 11.45
CA GLY A 945 6.63 40.18 10.20
C GLY A 945 6.02 39.36 9.06
N ASP A 946 6.06 38.02 9.13
CA ASP A 946 5.35 37.14 8.20
C ASP A 946 3.83 37.18 8.45
N GLU A 947 3.02 37.04 7.40
CA GLU A 947 1.55 37.12 7.50
C GLU A 947 0.99 36.01 8.41
N SER A 948 1.51 34.78 8.30
CA SER A 948 1.05 33.63 9.11
C SER A 948 1.61 33.59 10.54
N TYR A 949 2.49 34.52 10.94
CA TYR A 949 3.20 34.44 12.23
C TYR A 949 2.27 34.40 13.44
N GLU A 950 1.33 35.35 13.53
CA GLU A 950 0.43 35.47 14.68
C GLU A 950 -0.51 34.26 14.80
N SER A 951 -1.05 33.77 13.67
CA SER A 951 -1.94 32.61 13.67
C SER A 951 -1.18 31.32 14.02
N TYR A 952 0.05 31.16 13.51
CA TYR A 952 0.90 30.03 13.84
C TYR A 952 1.21 29.94 15.34
N PHE A 953 1.60 31.04 15.98
CA PHE A 953 1.91 31.05 17.41
C PHE A 953 0.64 30.92 18.26
N ALA A 954 -0.49 31.48 17.83
CA ALA A 954 -1.77 31.24 18.49
C ALA A 954 -2.16 29.76 18.48
N GLU A 955 -2.02 29.06 17.35
CA GLU A 955 -2.25 27.61 17.24
C GLU A 955 -1.28 26.82 18.14
N LYS A 956 0.02 27.12 18.07
CA LYS A 956 1.06 26.49 18.89
C LYS A 956 0.75 26.62 20.39
N ASP A 957 0.54 27.84 20.86
CA ASP A 957 0.38 28.16 22.27
C ASP A 957 -0.93 27.60 22.82
N ALA A 958 -2.00 27.63 22.03
CA ALA A 958 -3.28 27.01 22.41
C ALA A 958 -3.13 25.49 22.61
N ILE A 959 -2.44 24.80 21.69
CA ILE A 959 -2.21 23.35 21.78
C ILE A 959 -1.36 23.01 23.00
N LEU A 960 -0.22 23.68 23.19
CA LEU A 960 0.69 23.41 24.32
C LEU A 960 0.04 23.72 25.67
N SER A 961 -0.68 24.84 25.77
CA SER A 961 -1.41 25.20 26.98
C SER A 961 -2.52 24.20 27.31
N SER A 962 -3.24 23.69 26.30
CA SER A 962 -4.24 22.65 26.49
C SER A 962 -3.61 21.32 26.94
N LEU A 963 -2.47 20.92 26.37
CA LEU A 963 -1.74 19.73 26.82
C LEU A 963 -1.30 19.86 28.29
N ALA A 964 -0.77 21.02 28.68
CA ALA A 964 -0.35 21.28 30.07
C ALA A 964 -1.53 21.20 31.05
N ARG A 965 -2.69 21.79 30.72
CA ARG A 965 -3.89 21.70 31.56
C ARG A 965 -4.40 20.25 31.68
N ARG A 966 -4.45 19.52 30.57
CA ARG A 966 -4.87 18.11 30.56
C ARG A 966 -3.94 17.21 31.37
N ALA A 967 -2.62 17.42 31.25
CA ALA A 967 -1.63 16.71 32.06
C ALA A 967 -1.88 16.92 33.56
N LYS A 968 -2.04 18.17 33.99
CA LYS A 968 -2.30 18.52 35.40
C LYS A 968 -3.62 17.91 35.91
N THR A 969 -4.69 17.95 35.10
CA THR A 969 -5.99 17.40 35.49
C THR A 969 -5.94 15.87 35.64
N LEU A 970 -5.33 15.17 34.69
CA LEU A 970 -5.18 13.71 34.76
C LEU A 970 -4.23 13.28 35.90
N GLU A 971 -3.15 14.00 36.12
CA GLU A 971 -2.24 13.78 37.25
C GLU A 971 -2.98 13.89 38.59
N ALA A 972 -3.75 14.97 38.79
CA ALA A 972 -4.53 15.18 40.00
C ALA A 972 -5.59 14.09 40.20
N ALA A 973 -6.25 13.68 39.12
CA ALA A 973 -7.23 12.60 39.14
C ALA A 973 -6.60 11.25 39.53
N LEU A 974 -5.47 10.89 38.92
CA LEU A 974 -4.75 9.65 39.22
C LEU A 974 -4.25 9.61 40.67
N ASN A 975 -3.69 10.72 41.17
CA ASN A 975 -3.25 10.84 42.56
C ASN A 975 -4.40 10.85 43.59
N SER A 976 -5.65 10.95 43.15
CA SER A 976 -6.83 10.85 44.03
C SER A 976 -7.34 9.41 44.21
N LEU A 977 -6.84 8.46 43.41
CA LEU A 977 -7.24 7.05 43.46
C LEU A 977 -6.50 6.32 44.60
N GLU A 978 -7.19 5.37 45.24
CA GLU A 978 -6.63 4.56 46.33
C GLU A 978 -5.41 3.74 45.84
N GLY A 979 -4.29 3.79 46.56
CA GLY A 979 -3.11 3.02 46.18
C GLY A 979 -2.52 3.40 44.81
N VAL A 980 -2.81 4.59 44.27
CA VAL A 980 -2.19 5.10 43.04
C VAL A 980 -1.33 6.32 43.36
N THR A 981 -0.13 6.36 42.80
CA THR A 981 0.75 7.54 42.83
C THR A 981 1.21 7.86 41.43
N CYS A 982 1.20 9.14 41.06
CA CYS A 982 1.54 9.60 39.72
C CYS A 982 2.46 10.81 39.79
N ASN A 983 3.66 10.66 39.26
CA ASN A 983 4.59 11.78 39.10
C ASN A 983 4.05 12.80 38.08
N ARG A 984 4.41 14.07 38.30
CA ARG A 984 4.10 15.17 37.38
C ARG A 984 4.66 14.88 35.99
N ALA A 985 3.83 15.06 34.96
CA ALA A 985 4.32 15.11 33.58
C ALA A 985 4.96 16.47 33.32
N GLU A 986 6.29 16.53 33.42
CA GLU A 986 7.05 17.76 33.14
C GLU A 986 7.06 18.13 31.65
N GLY A 987 6.92 17.12 30.80
CA GLY A 987 6.87 17.24 29.35
C GLY A 987 6.28 16.01 28.67
N ALA A 988 6.61 15.84 27.38
CA ALA A 988 6.11 14.75 26.52
C ALA A 988 4.56 14.70 26.45
N MET A 989 3.95 13.53 26.41
CA MET A 989 2.48 13.38 26.20
C MET A 989 1.86 12.29 27.09
N TYR A 990 2.53 11.94 28.19
CA TYR A 990 2.20 10.74 28.96
C TYR A 990 2.31 10.97 30.46
N LEU A 991 1.48 10.21 31.18
CA LEU A 991 1.61 9.95 32.60
C LEU A 991 1.90 8.45 32.78
N PHE A 992 2.68 8.11 33.81
CA PHE A 992 3.05 6.74 34.13
C PHE A 992 2.78 6.44 35.62
N PRO A 993 1.50 6.45 36.04
CA PRO A 993 1.11 6.15 37.41
C PRO A 993 1.55 4.77 37.86
N ARG A 994 1.98 4.68 39.12
CA ARG A 994 2.18 3.45 39.87
C ARG A 994 0.89 3.06 40.57
N ILE A 995 0.58 1.76 40.56
CA ILE A 995 -0.55 1.17 41.29
C ILE A 995 -0.02 0.14 42.29
N GLU A 996 -0.47 0.26 43.53
CA GLU A 996 -0.29 -0.75 44.57
C GLU A 996 -1.41 -1.80 44.44
N LEU A 997 -1.12 -2.89 43.74
CA LEU A 997 -2.09 -3.96 43.53
C LEU A 997 -2.19 -4.87 44.79
N PRO A 998 -3.39 -5.14 45.31
CA PRO A 998 -3.59 -6.07 46.43
C PRO A 998 -3.11 -7.49 46.14
N LYS A 999 -2.81 -8.29 47.17
CA LYS A 999 -2.35 -9.67 46.98
C LYS A 999 -3.35 -10.52 46.22
N LYS A 1000 -4.64 -10.40 46.54
CA LYS A 1000 -5.71 -11.12 45.81
C LYS A 1000 -5.74 -10.76 44.32
N ALA A 1001 -5.49 -9.50 43.94
CA ALA A 1001 -5.41 -9.10 42.53
C ALA A 1001 -4.19 -9.71 41.82
N ILE A 1002 -3.04 -9.76 42.50
CA ILE A 1002 -1.81 -10.39 41.97
C ILE A 1002 -2.02 -11.90 41.77
N GLU A 1003 -2.66 -12.56 42.73
CA GLU A 1003 -3.03 -13.98 42.63
C GLU A 1003 -4.03 -14.24 41.51
N ALA A 1004 -5.03 -13.37 41.34
CA ALA A 1004 -5.98 -13.44 40.23
C ALA A 1004 -5.31 -13.25 38.87
N ALA A 1005 -4.38 -12.29 38.75
CA ALA A 1005 -3.58 -12.10 37.54
C ALA A 1005 -2.73 -13.34 37.20
N LYS A 1006 -2.12 -13.96 38.23
CA LYS A 1006 -1.38 -15.21 38.07
C LYS A 1006 -2.30 -16.35 37.61
N ALA A 1007 -3.50 -16.46 38.15
CA ALA A 1007 -4.50 -17.44 37.72
C ALA A 1007 -4.96 -17.21 36.26
N ALA A 1008 -5.02 -15.95 35.82
CA ALA A 1008 -5.33 -15.56 34.44
C ALA A 1008 -4.12 -15.61 33.49
N ASN A 1009 -2.95 -16.08 33.95
CA ASN A 1009 -1.70 -16.16 33.18
C ASN A 1009 -1.29 -14.82 32.54
N THR A 1010 -1.42 -13.72 33.28
CA THR A 1010 -1.03 -12.38 32.81
C THR A 1010 -0.28 -11.61 33.90
N ALA A 1011 0.48 -10.59 33.51
CA ALA A 1011 1.14 -9.71 34.46
C ALA A 1011 0.09 -8.91 35.27
N PRO A 1012 0.33 -8.58 36.56
CA PRO A 1012 -0.67 -7.88 37.37
C PRO A 1012 -1.16 -6.54 36.79
N ASP A 1013 -0.27 -5.77 36.16
CA ASP A 1013 -0.65 -4.55 35.43
C ASP A 1013 -1.39 -4.83 34.12
N GLY A 1014 -1.04 -5.91 33.42
CA GLY A 1014 -1.78 -6.42 32.26
C GLY A 1014 -3.22 -6.82 32.63
N PHE A 1015 -3.39 -7.52 33.76
CA PHE A 1015 -4.70 -7.84 34.31
C PHE A 1015 -5.52 -6.59 34.61
N TYR A 1016 -4.93 -5.63 35.31
CA TYR A 1016 -5.57 -4.35 35.62
C TYR A 1016 -5.99 -3.59 34.35
N ALA A 1017 -5.09 -3.47 33.36
CA ALA A 1017 -5.37 -2.79 32.10
C ALA A 1017 -6.49 -3.46 31.29
N SER A 1018 -6.51 -4.79 31.23
CA SER A 1018 -7.57 -5.55 30.56
C SER A 1018 -8.92 -5.40 31.26
N ARG A 1019 -8.95 -5.43 32.60
CA ARG A 1019 -10.17 -5.18 33.38
C ARG A 1019 -10.68 -3.75 33.22
N LEU A 1020 -9.78 -2.76 33.17
CA LEU A 1020 -10.13 -1.37 32.92
C LEU A 1020 -10.79 -1.21 31.55
N LEU A 1021 -10.19 -1.79 30.51
CA LEU A 1021 -10.70 -1.76 29.16
C LEU A 1021 -12.10 -2.38 29.07
N ASP A 1022 -12.27 -3.59 29.61
CA ASP A 1022 -13.53 -4.33 29.56
C ASP A 1022 -14.68 -3.62 30.32
N ALA A 1023 -14.36 -2.85 31.36
CA ALA A 1023 -15.35 -2.14 32.17
C ALA A 1023 -15.69 -0.73 31.64
N THR A 1024 -14.76 -0.05 30.95
CA THR A 1024 -14.86 1.40 30.68
C THR A 1024 -14.68 1.81 29.23
N GLY A 1025 -14.14 0.93 28.39
CA GLY A 1025 -13.69 1.24 27.03
C GLY A 1025 -12.39 2.04 26.98
N ILE A 1026 -11.73 2.34 28.11
CA ILE A 1026 -10.48 3.09 28.17
C ILE A 1026 -9.30 2.16 27.91
N VAL A 1027 -8.50 2.47 26.88
CA VAL A 1027 -7.31 1.70 26.53
C VAL A 1027 -6.07 2.35 27.13
N VAL A 1028 -5.38 1.65 28.03
CA VAL A 1028 -4.06 2.03 28.56
C VAL A 1028 -3.02 0.97 28.20
N VAL A 1029 -1.73 1.30 28.30
CA VAL A 1029 -0.66 0.30 28.08
C VAL A 1029 -0.09 -0.13 29.44
N PRO A 1030 -0.04 -1.43 29.78
CA PRO A 1030 0.49 -1.87 31.07
C PRO A 1030 2.00 -1.60 31.19
N GLY A 1031 2.47 -1.36 32.41
CA GLY A 1031 3.85 -1.01 32.76
C GLY A 1031 4.86 -2.09 32.36
N SER A 1032 4.47 -3.36 32.44
CA SER A 1032 5.20 -4.52 31.91
C SER A 1032 5.64 -4.34 30.46
N GLY A 1033 4.85 -3.64 29.64
CA GLY A 1033 5.18 -3.31 28.26
C GLY A 1033 6.34 -2.32 28.08
N PHE A 1034 6.67 -1.54 29.11
CA PHE A 1034 7.79 -0.59 29.15
C PHE A 1034 8.98 -1.11 29.97
N ARG A 1035 8.80 -2.28 30.62
CA ARG A 1035 9.59 -2.77 31.75
C ARG A 1035 9.52 -1.80 32.94
N GLN A 1036 9.76 -2.32 34.14
CA GLN A 1036 9.73 -1.55 35.38
C GLN A 1036 10.60 -2.21 36.44
N VAL A 1037 10.80 -1.53 37.57
CA VAL A 1037 11.46 -2.12 38.73
C VAL A 1037 10.65 -3.34 39.20
N PRO A 1038 11.27 -4.53 39.38
CA PRO A 1038 10.55 -5.71 39.84
C PRO A 1038 9.79 -5.44 41.15
N GLY A 1039 8.53 -5.90 41.23
CA GLY A 1039 7.66 -5.67 42.38
C GLY A 1039 6.89 -4.34 42.36
N THR A 1040 7.08 -3.52 41.33
CA THR A 1040 6.25 -2.34 41.07
C THR A 1040 5.35 -2.60 39.86
N TRP A 1041 4.21 -1.92 39.78
CA TRP A 1041 3.24 -2.03 38.69
C TRP A 1041 2.76 -0.65 38.25
N HIS A 1042 2.68 -0.45 36.94
CA HIS A 1042 2.31 0.84 36.36
C HIS A 1042 1.38 0.64 35.18
N PHE A 1043 0.85 1.74 34.65
CA PHE A 1043 0.32 1.80 33.30
C PHE A 1043 0.62 3.16 32.70
N ARG A 1044 0.73 3.24 31.37
CA ARG A 1044 0.85 4.52 30.65
C ARG A 1044 -0.52 4.99 30.18
N CYS A 1045 -0.85 6.24 30.50
CA CYS A 1045 -1.99 6.96 29.98
C CYS A 1045 -1.52 8.17 29.15
N THR A 1046 -2.16 8.44 28.01
CA THR A 1046 -1.89 9.66 27.23
C THR A 1046 -2.66 10.86 27.78
N ILE A 1047 -2.08 12.05 27.63
CA ILE A 1047 -2.76 13.33 27.95
C ILE A 1047 -3.50 13.91 26.73
N LEU A 1048 -3.62 13.12 25.66
CA LEU A 1048 -4.09 13.55 24.34
C LEU A 1048 -5.61 13.60 24.14
N PRO A 1049 -6.48 12.88 24.89
CA PRO A 1049 -7.92 13.07 24.75
C PRO A 1049 -8.30 14.54 24.85
N GLN A 1050 -9.35 14.95 24.13
CA GLN A 1050 -9.78 16.35 24.12
C GLN A 1050 -10.14 16.82 25.54
N GLU A 1051 -9.90 18.10 25.82
CA GLU A 1051 -9.97 18.66 27.17
C GLU A 1051 -11.36 18.53 27.81
N ASP A 1052 -12.41 18.64 27.00
CA ASP A 1052 -13.82 18.43 27.36
C ASP A 1052 -14.16 16.97 27.69
N ARG A 1053 -13.37 16.02 27.20
CA ARG A 1053 -13.55 14.58 27.43
C ARG A 1053 -12.82 14.07 28.68
N ILE A 1054 -11.85 14.82 29.19
CA ILE A 1054 -11.06 14.43 30.37
C ILE A 1054 -11.93 14.17 31.61
N PRO A 1055 -12.93 15.00 31.96
CA PRO A 1055 -13.78 14.73 33.14
C PRO A 1055 -14.49 13.38 33.07
N ALA A 1056 -15.02 13.00 31.89
CA ALA A 1056 -15.68 11.71 31.71
C ALA A 1056 -14.71 10.53 31.83
N ILE A 1057 -13.48 10.68 31.33
CA ILE A 1057 -12.41 9.68 31.49
C ILE A 1057 -12.07 9.52 32.97
N VAL A 1058 -11.92 10.63 33.70
CA VAL A 1058 -11.62 10.63 35.14
C VAL A 1058 -12.72 9.92 35.92
N THR A 1059 -14.00 10.22 35.64
CA THR A 1059 -15.14 9.57 36.30
C THR A 1059 -15.12 8.06 36.07
N ARG A 1060 -15.05 7.60 34.82
CA ARG A 1060 -15.03 6.17 34.47
C ARG A 1060 -13.84 5.44 35.10
N LEU A 1061 -12.67 6.05 35.07
CA LEU A 1061 -11.46 5.50 35.68
C LEU A 1061 -11.61 5.36 37.21
N THR A 1062 -12.17 6.38 37.86
CA THR A 1062 -12.38 6.40 39.32
C THR A 1062 -13.39 5.33 39.75
N GLU A 1063 -14.53 5.22 39.05
CA GLU A 1063 -15.56 4.22 39.32
C GLU A 1063 -15.02 2.80 39.13
N PHE A 1064 -14.32 2.54 38.02
CA PHE A 1064 -13.66 1.26 37.80
C PHE A 1064 -12.65 0.94 38.89
N HIS A 1065 -11.74 1.88 39.19
CA HIS A 1065 -10.67 1.64 40.15
C HIS A 1065 -11.22 1.34 41.55
N LYS A 1066 -12.25 2.08 41.98
CA LYS A 1066 -12.94 1.81 43.24
C LYS A 1066 -13.54 0.41 43.26
N GLY A 1067 -14.28 0.02 42.21
CA GLY A 1067 -14.86 -1.31 42.11
C GLY A 1067 -13.82 -2.43 42.10
N PHE A 1068 -12.69 -2.21 41.42
CA PHE A 1068 -11.55 -3.14 41.41
C PHE A 1068 -10.95 -3.29 42.82
N MET A 1069 -10.75 -2.19 43.54
CA MET A 1069 -10.22 -2.25 44.92
C MET A 1069 -11.22 -2.88 45.90
N ASP A 1070 -12.52 -2.67 45.72
CA ASP A 1070 -13.54 -3.33 46.53
C ASP A 1070 -13.57 -4.85 46.29
N GLU A 1071 -13.32 -5.30 45.05
CA GLU A 1071 -13.25 -6.73 44.68
C GLU A 1071 -12.00 -7.41 45.26
N PHE A 1072 -10.85 -6.73 45.27
CA PHE A 1072 -9.56 -7.37 45.54
C PHE A 1072 -8.83 -6.92 46.82
N ARG A 1073 -9.32 -5.94 47.60
CA ARG A 1073 -8.63 -5.53 48.83
C ARG A 1073 -8.48 -6.69 49.81
N ASP A 1074 -7.34 -6.71 50.51
CA ASP A 1074 -6.98 -7.77 51.45
C ASP A 1074 -7.88 -7.76 52.69
#